data_AF-A0A3D5FQQ7-F1
#
_entry.id   AF-A0A3D5FQQ7-F1
#
_cell.length_a   1.000
_cell.length_b   1.000
_cell.length_c   1.000
_cell.angle_alpha   90.00
_cell.angle_beta   90.00
_cell.angle_gamma   90.00
#
_symmetry.space_group_name_H-M   'P 1'
#
loop_
_entity.id
_entity.type
_entity.pdbx_description
1 polymer ?
#
loop_
_entity_poly.entity_id
_entity_poly.type
_entity_poly.pdbx_seq_one_letter_code
_entity_poly.pdbx_strand_id
1 'polypeptide(L)'
;MSQGITFQGLGSGLDTGSIIEQLVAIEQRPVTLIQRRQATLETQKLAIADINSALLNLKSQAENLADVDLFSITKINSSDSSKVSVSATNDAAIGSINVEVLELAQARSLSSRSFSASDEDLGLAGEFVVNGVGIDIASTDSLIDVRDTINAADAGVNAQILTVADGDNRLIVSAEEVGAAGFDLRDASAEDVLQGLGLTSAATQVKNTFADGARSAQFLSDSDSVGTLLNLSSPPAGTVSIAGTDITVDLATDSLTSIADSINTAGIAGVSAAVTSVDDGGLMRYQLEIQGTTEIVDNTGAMETMGVLDSSGGVVDEIIAGTETDAFTSTTTSLGSLLSLGTGPQGSISIAGQSVAIDLAEDSLTDIQTRINDASIAGVTATVTTSSHADGKSQFRLRIDGTTDLVDDGNILESLGVLQGSNSAFESVARVLTANTPNQVRGAVLNPVGGSGAKSMEVASDADPLSTTIGSTASGSVSIDGVAVAIDLNTDSLNDVRDKINATGISGVTATVNTVGPATFELEISGTQTFDDDGGVLQDLGVVGANSVATDNTRFGDIANVNVQAGDTVSISGRNRDGDQVAGTFTISNSNLRIDNLLTTVEGLFGDDVTAFVDAMGRISLADNVAGTSSMSLTLTANNEGGGNLTFGDLSVTTQGADARSSELQAGTDAEVRINGITLSRSTNTITD
;
A
#
# COMPACT_ATOMS: atom_id res chain seq x y z
N MET A 1 16.79 89.48 -112.92
CA MET A 1 16.46 90.21 -111.67
C MET A 1 15.70 89.30 -110.76
N SER A 2 16.08 89.32 -109.48
CA SER A 2 15.26 89.02 -108.30
C SER A 2 14.57 87.65 -108.20
N GLN A 3 15.19 86.82 -107.37
CA GLN A 3 14.60 86.06 -106.26
C GLN A 3 13.08 86.14 -106.08
N GLY A 4 12.49 84.96 -105.90
CA GLY A 4 11.16 84.73 -105.37
C GLY A 4 11.01 83.27 -104.96
N ILE A 5 11.87 82.78 -104.04
CA ILE A 5 11.58 81.55 -103.31
C ILE A 5 10.36 81.84 -102.43
N THR A 6 9.24 81.21 -102.76
CA THR A 6 8.02 81.18 -101.95
C THR A 6 7.87 79.75 -101.42
N PHE A 7 7.72 79.62 -100.10
CA PHE A 7 7.43 78.35 -99.46
C PHE A 7 5.99 77.95 -99.79
N GLN A 8 5.82 76.83 -100.51
CA GLN A 8 4.51 76.25 -100.83
C GLN A 8 4.29 75.03 -99.94
N GLY A 9 3.62 75.25 -98.80
CA GLY A 9 3.46 74.19 -97.79
C GLY A 9 2.32 74.36 -96.80
N LEU A 10 1.31 75.22 -97.03
CA LEU A 10 0.21 75.42 -96.07
C LEU A 10 -1.20 75.51 -96.72
N GLY A 11 -1.44 74.92 -97.91
CA GLY A 11 -2.76 75.05 -98.57
C GLY A 11 -3.09 74.13 -99.75
N SER A 12 -2.80 72.82 -99.69
CA SER A 12 -3.03 71.89 -100.83
C SER A 12 -4.32 71.05 -100.76
N GLY A 13 -5.09 71.05 -99.67
CA GLY A 13 -6.22 70.10 -99.55
C GLY A 13 -5.80 68.62 -99.64
N LEU A 14 -4.50 68.33 -99.54
CA LEU A 14 -3.95 66.99 -99.38
C LEU A 14 -4.02 66.67 -97.91
N ASP A 15 -4.82 65.68 -97.57
CA ASP A 15 -4.88 65.12 -96.22
C ASP A 15 -3.62 64.29 -95.97
N THR A 16 -2.53 65.00 -95.67
CA THR A 16 -1.22 64.42 -95.37
C THR A 16 -1.28 63.53 -94.14
N GLY A 17 -2.21 63.78 -93.21
CA GLY A 17 -2.53 62.87 -92.12
C GLY A 17 -2.97 61.50 -92.64
N SER A 18 -3.99 61.46 -93.51
CA SER A 18 -4.50 60.20 -94.09
C SER A 18 -3.47 59.44 -94.95
N ILE A 19 -2.61 60.15 -95.70
CA ILE A 19 -1.57 59.51 -96.53
C ILE A 19 -0.44 58.94 -95.64
N ILE A 20 -0.03 59.67 -94.60
CA ILE A 20 0.94 59.18 -93.61
C ILE A 20 0.35 57.97 -92.87
N GLU A 21 -0.92 58.03 -92.45
CA GLU A 21 -1.61 56.90 -91.83
C GLU A 21 -1.68 55.67 -92.75
N GLN A 22 -1.98 55.85 -94.04
CA GLN A 22 -2.01 54.75 -95.01
C GLN A 22 -0.61 54.15 -95.27
N LEU A 23 0.45 54.98 -95.33
CA LEU A 23 1.83 54.51 -95.46
C LEU A 23 2.30 53.80 -94.18
N VAL A 24 1.98 54.33 -93.01
CA VAL A 24 2.23 53.69 -91.71
C VAL A 24 1.46 52.36 -91.62
N ALA A 25 0.20 52.31 -92.07
CA ALA A 25 -0.58 51.08 -92.09
C ALA A 25 0.01 50.03 -93.04
N ILE A 26 0.60 50.43 -94.18
CA ILE A 26 1.31 49.52 -95.09
C ILE A 26 2.60 49.01 -94.43
N GLU A 27 3.39 49.90 -93.81
CA GLU A 27 4.62 49.54 -93.10
C GLU A 27 4.37 48.73 -91.82
N GLN A 28 3.16 48.79 -91.25
CA GLN A 28 2.72 47.94 -90.15
C GLN A 28 2.21 46.56 -90.60
N ARG A 29 1.94 46.32 -91.89
CA ARG A 29 1.48 44.99 -92.37
C ARG A 29 2.42 43.83 -91.99
N PRO A 30 3.76 43.96 -92.10
CA PRO A 30 4.68 42.92 -91.64
C PRO A 30 4.52 42.64 -90.14
N VAL A 31 4.31 43.68 -89.32
CA VAL A 31 4.08 43.56 -87.88
C VAL A 31 2.77 42.82 -87.61
N THR A 32 1.66 43.19 -88.27
CA THR A 32 0.38 42.48 -88.15
C THR A 32 0.48 41.03 -88.59
N LEU A 33 1.25 40.72 -89.65
CA LEU A 33 1.48 39.35 -90.11
C LEU A 33 2.27 38.53 -89.07
N ILE A 34 3.31 39.11 -88.47
CA ILE A 34 4.09 38.49 -87.40
C ILE A 34 3.22 38.29 -86.14
N GLN A 35 2.42 39.28 -85.74
CA GLN A 35 1.50 39.16 -84.60
C GLN A 35 0.46 38.07 -84.83
N ARG A 36 -0.10 37.95 -86.05
CA ARG A 36 -1.01 36.86 -86.39
C ARG A 36 -0.31 35.51 -86.32
N ARG A 37 0.92 35.42 -86.84
CA ARG A 37 1.73 34.19 -86.76
C ARG A 37 2.07 33.84 -85.31
N GLN A 38 2.37 34.83 -84.48
CA GLN A 38 2.59 34.66 -83.05
C GLN A 38 1.33 34.13 -82.36
N ALA A 39 0.17 34.72 -82.62
CA ALA A 39 -1.10 34.24 -82.07
C ALA A 39 -1.40 32.79 -82.48
N THR A 40 -1.18 32.43 -83.75
CA THR A 40 -1.30 31.03 -84.21
C THR A 40 -0.30 30.10 -83.51
N LEU A 41 0.96 30.51 -83.36
CA LEU A 41 1.97 29.70 -82.68
C LEU A 41 1.67 29.54 -81.17
N GLU A 42 1.13 30.56 -80.51
CA GLU A 42 0.70 30.46 -79.10
C GLU A 42 -0.50 29.51 -78.97
N THR A 43 -1.49 29.56 -79.85
CA THR A 43 -2.59 28.57 -79.86
C THR A 43 -2.07 27.16 -80.11
N GLN A 44 -1.13 26.98 -81.04
CA GLN A 44 -0.49 25.68 -81.30
C GLN A 44 0.30 25.18 -80.08
N LYS A 45 1.03 26.06 -79.41
CA LYS A 45 1.79 25.75 -78.19
C LYS A 45 0.87 25.30 -77.07
N LEU A 46 -0.25 25.99 -76.84
CA LEU A 46 -1.26 25.60 -75.85
C LEU A 46 -1.88 24.24 -76.18
N ALA A 47 -2.26 24.00 -77.44
CA ALA A 47 -2.80 22.71 -77.85
C ALA A 47 -1.80 21.55 -77.65
N ILE A 48 -0.51 21.78 -77.93
CA ILE A 48 0.55 20.80 -77.65
C ILE A 48 0.75 20.58 -76.14
N ALA A 49 0.67 21.65 -75.33
CA ALA A 49 0.76 21.54 -73.88
C ALA A 49 -0.41 20.73 -73.30
N ASP A 50 -1.64 20.93 -73.80
CA ASP A 50 -2.82 20.17 -73.39
C ASP A 50 -2.69 18.68 -73.75
N ILE A 51 -2.24 18.38 -74.98
CA ILE A 51 -1.97 17.00 -75.42
C ILE A 51 -0.90 16.36 -74.54
N ASN A 52 0.19 17.09 -74.22
CA ASN A 52 1.25 16.58 -73.36
C ASN A 52 0.75 16.28 -71.94
N SER A 53 -0.04 17.19 -71.36
CA SER A 53 -0.69 16.97 -70.05
C SER A 53 -1.62 15.76 -70.05
N ALA A 54 -2.43 15.59 -71.11
CA ALA A 54 -3.31 14.43 -71.26
C ALA A 54 -2.53 13.12 -71.41
N LEU A 55 -1.44 13.12 -72.17
CA LEU A 55 -0.54 11.98 -72.34
C LEU A 55 0.22 11.64 -71.05
N LEU A 56 0.66 12.65 -70.29
CA LEU A 56 1.30 12.43 -68.99
C LEU A 56 0.33 11.83 -67.98
N ASN A 57 -0.92 12.30 -67.95
CA ASN A 57 -1.96 11.71 -67.12
C ASN A 57 -2.24 10.25 -67.55
N LEU A 58 -2.44 10.01 -68.86
CA LEU A 58 -2.64 8.65 -69.36
C LEU A 58 -1.45 7.72 -69.03
N LYS A 59 -0.22 8.22 -69.18
CA LYS A 59 1.00 7.49 -68.81
C LYS A 59 0.98 7.14 -67.32
N SER A 60 0.68 8.10 -66.44
CA SER A 60 0.60 7.85 -65.00
C SER A 60 -0.47 6.80 -64.64
N GLN A 61 -1.66 6.88 -65.26
CA GLN A 61 -2.72 5.88 -65.06
C GLN A 61 -2.31 4.50 -65.59
N ALA A 62 -1.62 4.44 -66.73
CA ALA A 62 -1.13 3.19 -67.31
C ALA A 62 0.02 2.59 -66.48
N GLU A 63 0.89 3.42 -65.90
CA GLU A 63 1.94 2.98 -64.97
C GLU A 63 1.33 2.39 -63.69
N ASN A 64 0.31 3.04 -63.12
CA ASN A 64 -0.42 2.50 -61.96
C ASN A 64 -1.13 1.16 -62.27
N LEU A 65 -1.66 1.00 -63.48
CA LEU A 65 -2.31 -0.24 -63.90
C LEU A 65 -1.32 -1.35 -64.29
N ALA A 66 -0.09 -0.98 -64.66
CA ALA A 66 0.96 -1.95 -64.98
C ALA A 66 1.59 -2.57 -63.73
N ASP A 67 1.26 -2.07 -62.54
CA ASP A 67 1.68 -2.63 -61.28
C ASP A 67 1.05 -4.02 -61.07
N VAL A 68 1.92 -5.04 -60.96
CA VAL A 68 1.52 -6.44 -60.77
C VAL A 68 0.88 -6.66 -59.40
N ASP A 69 1.26 -5.86 -58.41
CA ASP A 69 0.74 -5.93 -57.04
C ASP A 69 -0.75 -5.60 -56.95
N LEU A 70 -1.26 -4.83 -57.92
CA LEU A 70 -2.69 -4.55 -58.07
C LEU A 70 -3.52 -5.82 -58.35
N PHE A 71 -2.90 -6.85 -58.93
CA PHE A 71 -3.57 -8.08 -59.35
C PHE A 71 -3.30 -9.26 -58.41
N SER A 72 -2.37 -9.14 -57.46
CA SER A 72 -2.07 -10.14 -56.42
C SER A 72 -2.68 -9.79 -55.07
N ILE A 73 -3.69 -8.90 -55.02
CA ILE A 73 -4.35 -8.50 -53.76
C ILE A 73 -5.01 -9.71 -53.09
N THR A 74 -4.49 -10.09 -51.93
CA THR A 74 -5.06 -11.14 -51.09
C THR A 74 -6.15 -10.56 -50.21
N LYS A 75 -7.40 -10.99 -50.44
CA LYS A 75 -8.54 -10.60 -49.58
C LYS A 75 -8.63 -11.53 -48.38
N ILE A 76 -8.55 -10.97 -47.18
CA ILE A 76 -8.76 -11.70 -45.93
C ILE A 76 -10.15 -11.44 -45.34
N ASN A 77 -10.72 -12.45 -44.68
CA ASN A 77 -11.94 -12.30 -43.89
C ASN A 77 -11.73 -12.99 -42.54
N SER A 78 -11.99 -12.28 -41.45
CA SER A 78 -12.06 -12.86 -40.10
C SER A 78 -13.49 -13.31 -39.81
N SER A 79 -13.66 -14.46 -39.16
CA SER A 79 -14.98 -14.92 -38.71
C SER A 79 -15.55 -14.06 -37.57
N ASP A 80 -14.69 -13.38 -36.81
CA ASP A 80 -15.07 -12.48 -35.72
C ASP A 80 -14.02 -11.35 -35.59
N SER A 81 -14.22 -10.28 -36.36
CA SER A 81 -13.30 -9.14 -36.40
C SER A 81 -13.31 -8.29 -35.13
N SER A 82 -14.25 -8.53 -34.21
CA SER A 82 -14.27 -7.86 -32.90
C SER A 82 -13.26 -8.47 -31.92
N LYS A 83 -12.81 -9.70 -32.18
CA LYS A 83 -11.82 -10.42 -31.37
C LYS A 83 -10.45 -10.46 -32.03
N VAL A 84 -10.41 -10.75 -33.33
CA VAL A 84 -9.15 -10.86 -34.08
C VAL A 84 -9.28 -10.11 -35.40
N SER A 85 -8.53 -9.01 -35.50
CA SER A 85 -8.32 -8.29 -36.75
C SER A 85 -7.10 -8.86 -37.47
N VAL A 86 -7.20 -9.06 -38.79
CA VAL A 86 -6.09 -9.60 -39.59
C VAL A 86 -5.88 -8.73 -40.82
N SER A 87 -4.63 -8.39 -41.11
CA SER A 87 -4.19 -7.78 -42.35
C SER A 87 -3.31 -8.77 -43.12
N ALA A 88 -3.28 -8.67 -44.44
CA ALA A 88 -2.46 -9.52 -45.30
C ALA A 88 -1.76 -8.66 -46.35
N THR A 89 -0.51 -9.00 -46.66
CA THR A 89 0.21 -8.45 -47.82
C THR A 89 -0.17 -9.21 -49.09
N ASN A 90 0.23 -8.69 -50.26
CA ASN A 90 -0.02 -9.34 -51.55
C ASN A 90 0.76 -10.67 -51.71
N ASP A 91 1.78 -10.90 -50.88
CA ASP A 91 2.56 -12.13 -50.86
C ASP A 91 1.98 -13.22 -49.94
N ALA A 92 0.93 -12.88 -49.16
CA ALA A 92 0.32 -13.82 -48.23
C ALA A 92 -0.25 -15.04 -48.96
N ALA A 93 0.09 -16.24 -48.47
CA ALA A 93 -0.41 -17.48 -49.05
C ALA A 93 -1.93 -17.61 -48.91
N ILE A 94 -2.60 -18.06 -49.97
CA ILE A 94 -4.05 -18.30 -49.94
C ILE A 94 -4.34 -19.54 -49.09
N GLY A 95 -5.14 -19.36 -48.03
CA GLY A 95 -5.52 -20.45 -47.14
C GLY A 95 -6.50 -20.04 -46.06
N SER A 96 -6.74 -20.96 -45.13
CA SER A 96 -7.51 -20.69 -43.91
C SER A 96 -6.60 -20.91 -42.71
N ILE A 97 -6.65 -19.98 -41.76
CA ILE A 97 -5.91 -20.04 -40.50
C ILE A 97 -6.92 -20.10 -39.38
N ASN A 98 -6.84 -21.15 -38.55
CA ASN A 98 -7.65 -21.25 -37.34
C ASN A 98 -6.89 -20.56 -36.20
N VAL A 99 -7.52 -19.55 -35.59
CA VAL A 99 -6.96 -18.79 -34.48
C VAL A 99 -7.87 -18.95 -33.26
N GLU A 100 -7.29 -19.35 -32.14
CA GLU A 100 -7.93 -19.42 -30.83
C GLU A 100 -7.10 -18.55 -29.87
N VAL A 101 -7.72 -17.50 -29.31
CA VAL A 101 -7.08 -16.64 -28.31
C VAL A 101 -7.33 -17.25 -26.95
N LEU A 102 -6.27 -17.59 -26.23
CA LEU A 102 -6.33 -18.18 -24.89
C LEU A 102 -6.15 -17.09 -23.83
N GLU A 103 -5.15 -16.24 -24.01
CA GLU A 103 -4.82 -15.13 -23.11
C GLU A 103 -4.33 -13.90 -23.90
N LEU A 104 -4.55 -12.71 -23.36
CA LEU A 104 -4.04 -11.46 -23.93
C LEU A 104 -2.79 -11.04 -23.18
N ALA A 105 -1.85 -10.44 -23.89
CA ALA A 105 -0.72 -9.80 -23.24
C ALA A 105 -1.22 -8.60 -22.43
N GLN A 106 -0.79 -8.51 -21.17
CA GLN A 106 -1.12 -7.42 -20.24
C GLN A 106 0.14 -6.67 -19.82
N ALA A 107 -0.02 -5.38 -19.53
CA ALA A 107 1.07 -4.52 -19.06
C ALA A 107 1.20 -4.64 -17.54
N ARG A 108 2.45 -4.75 -17.07
CA ARG A 108 2.75 -4.79 -15.64
C ARG A 108 2.41 -3.45 -14.97
N SER A 109 1.87 -3.48 -13.76
CA SER A 109 1.61 -2.28 -12.96
C SER A 109 1.90 -2.51 -11.48
N LEU A 110 2.62 -1.57 -10.86
CA LEU A 110 2.95 -1.56 -9.44
C LEU A 110 2.35 -0.33 -8.75
N SER A 111 2.02 -0.45 -7.46
CA SER A 111 1.63 0.64 -6.58
C SER A 111 2.67 0.81 -5.49
N SER A 112 3.07 2.04 -5.16
CA SER A 112 3.82 2.35 -3.95
C SER A 112 3.00 2.06 -2.68
N ARG A 113 3.66 2.19 -1.52
CA ARG A 113 2.95 2.35 -0.24
C ARG A 113 2.09 3.63 -0.24
N SER A 114 1.24 3.76 0.77
CA SER A 114 0.42 4.96 1.00
C SER A 114 1.26 6.11 1.57
N PHE A 115 0.96 7.33 1.10
CA PHE A 115 1.49 8.59 1.62
C PHE A 115 0.35 9.53 2.00
N SER A 116 0.53 10.26 3.10
CA SER A 116 -0.47 11.17 3.67
C SER A 116 -0.85 12.31 2.73
N ALA A 117 0.11 12.80 1.94
CA ALA A 117 -0.08 13.87 0.96
C ALA A 117 0.70 13.58 -0.32
N SER A 118 0.24 14.13 -1.44
CA SER A 118 0.91 13.98 -2.73
C SER A 118 1.95 15.08 -3.01
N ASP A 119 1.87 16.20 -2.29
CA ASP A 119 2.62 17.44 -2.52
C ASP A 119 3.53 17.85 -1.35
N GLU A 120 3.72 16.95 -0.38
CA GLU A 120 4.67 17.12 0.72
C GLU A 120 5.98 16.38 0.41
N ASP A 121 7.09 16.91 0.93
CA ASP A 121 8.42 16.33 0.79
C ASP A 121 8.44 14.89 1.35
N LEU A 122 8.93 13.94 0.56
CA LEU A 122 9.00 12.53 0.97
C LEU A 122 10.12 12.26 1.99
N GLY A 123 11.11 13.15 2.07
CA GLY A 123 12.32 12.95 2.87
C GLY A 123 13.22 11.82 2.38
N LEU A 124 12.97 11.29 1.17
CA LEU A 124 13.76 10.27 0.50
C LEU A 124 14.77 10.93 -0.44
N ALA A 125 16.01 10.46 -0.47
CA ALA A 125 17.01 10.96 -1.40
C ALA A 125 17.85 9.82 -1.96
N GLY A 126 18.22 9.91 -3.23
CA GLY A 126 19.05 8.91 -3.91
C GLY A 126 18.57 8.62 -5.32
N GLU A 127 19.21 7.66 -5.96
CA GLU A 127 18.87 7.23 -7.32
C GLU A 127 18.33 5.80 -7.33
N PHE A 128 17.47 5.54 -8.32
CA PHE A 128 17.06 4.21 -8.73
C PHE A 128 17.01 4.11 -10.25
N VAL A 129 16.91 2.90 -10.78
CA VAL A 129 16.91 2.63 -12.22
C VAL A 129 15.58 2.03 -12.65
N VAL A 130 15.02 2.55 -13.73
CA VAL A 130 13.85 2.02 -14.44
C VAL A 130 14.27 1.59 -15.83
N ASN A 131 14.15 0.31 -16.19
CA ASN A 131 14.52 -0.23 -17.51
C ASN A 131 15.92 0.19 -18.01
N GLY A 132 16.88 0.38 -17.09
CA GLY A 132 18.24 0.80 -17.42
C GLY A 132 18.46 2.32 -17.50
N VAL A 133 17.46 3.13 -17.14
CA VAL A 133 17.56 4.59 -17.04
C VAL A 133 17.51 5.03 -15.58
N GLY A 134 18.48 5.84 -15.16
CA GLY A 134 18.57 6.42 -13.82
C GLY A 134 17.52 7.50 -13.56
N ILE A 135 16.95 7.45 -12.36
CA ILE A 135 15.98 8.39 -11.80
C ILE A 135 16.57 8.93 -10.50
N ASP A 136 16.79 10.24 -10.44
CA ASP A 136 17.30 10.93 -9.25
C ASP A 136 16.16 11.56 -8.47
N ILE A 137 16.13 11.29 -7.16
CA ILE A 137 15.16 11.81 -6.21
C ILE A 137 15.89 12.61 -5.14
N ALA A 138 15.45 13.85 -4.93
CA ALA A 138 15.93 14.71 -3.85
C ALA A 138 15.05 14.58 -2.60
N SER A 139 15.62 14.85 -1.42
CA SER A 139 14.87 14.84 -0.14
C SER A 139 13.68 15.80 -0.10
N THR A 140 13.68 16.81 -0.98
CA THR A 140 12.63 17.82 -1.14
C THR A 140 11.58 17.44 -2.19
N ASP A 141 11.70 16.27 -2.82
CA ASP A 141 10.76 15.85 -3.84
C ASP A 141 9.51 15.25 -3.19
N SER A 142 8.36 15.62 -3.73
CA SER A 142 7.06 15.06 -3.38
C SER A 142 6.70 13.86 -4.28
N LEU A 143 5.59 13.17 -4.02
CA LEU A 143 5.08 12.15 -4.94
C LEU A 143 4.82 12.70 -6.35
N ILE A 144 4.40 13.97 -6.45
CA ILE A 144 4.19 14.67 -7.73
C ILE A 144 5.51 14.79 -8.49
N ASP A 145 6.58 15.17 -7.80
CA ASP A 145 7.90 15.32 -8.40
C ASP A 145 8.44 13.95 -8.83
N VAL A 146 8.33 12.91 -7.99
CA VAL A 146 8.72 11.53 -8.35
C VAL A 146 8.01 11.06 -9.61
N ARG A 147 6.68 11.27 -9.70
CA ARG A 147 5.89 10.94 -10.90
C ARG A 147 6.43 11.65 -12.14
N ASP A 148 6.67 12.95 -12.03
CA ASP A 148 7.10 13.77 -13.15
C ASP A 148 8.53 13.42 -13.60
N THR A 149 9.42 13.10 -12.67
CA THR A 149 10.78 12.63 -12.97
C THR A 149 10.76 11.28 -13.69
N ILE A 150 9.95 10.31 -13.24
CA ILE A 150 9.79 9.02 -13.94
C ILE A 150 9.27 9.22 -15.36
N ASN A 151 8.21 10.02 -15.53
CA ASN A 151 7.61 10.27 -16.84
C ASN A 151 8.54 11.07 -17.77
N ALA A 152 9.37 11.96 -17.24
CA ALA A 152 10.33 12.73 -18.02
C ALA A 152 11.52 11.89 -18.50
N ALA A 153 11.83 10.79 -17.82
CA ALA A 153 12.95 9.90 -18.16
C ALA A 153 12.69 9.02 -19.41
N ASP A 154 11.43 8.90 -19.86
CA ASP A 154 11.04 8.11 -21.04
C ASP A 154 11.56 6.65 -20.98
N ALA A 155 11.48 6.06 -19.78
CA ALA A 155 12.04 4.74 -19.48
C ALA A 155 11.11 3.56 -19.87
N GLY A 156 10.12 3.79 -20.75
CA GLY A 156 9.12 2.78 -21.13
C GLY A 156 8.11 2.43 -20.03
N VAL A 157 7.90 3.34 -19.08
CA VAL A 157 6.84 3.26 -18.06
C VAL A 157 6.09 4.59 -17.96
N ASN A 158 4.84 4.54 -17.49
CA ASN A 158 4.05 5.70 -17.09
C ASN A 158 3.81 5.66 -15.58
N ALA A 159 4.07 6.79 -14.92
CA ALA A 159 3.76 7.03 -13.52
C ALA A 159 2.53 7.93 -13.36
N GLN A 160 1.66 7.61 -12.41
CA GLN A 160 0.50 8.42 -12.02
C GLN A 160 0.28 8.39 -10.51
N ILE A 161 -0.49 9.34 -9.97
CA ILE A 161 -0.87 9.34 -8.55
C ILE A 161 -2.34 8.96 -8.44
N LEU A 162 -2.63 8.00 -7.56
CA LEU A 162 -3.97 7.58 -7.19
C LEU A 162 -4.23 7.99 -5.73
N THR A 163 -5.23 8.84 -5.52
CA THR A 163 -5.75 9.14 -4.18
C THR A 163 -6.95 8.22 -3.91
N VAL A 164 -6.78 7.28 -3.00
CA VAL A 164 -7.84 6.30 -2.65
C VAL A 164 -8.81 6.91 -1.63
N ALA A 165 -8.26 7.61 -0.65
CA ALA A 165 -8.98 8.33 0.40
C ALA A 165 -8.12 9.50 0.91
N ASP A 166 -8.69 10.34 1.79
CA ASP A 166 -7.95 11.40 2.45
C ASP A 166 -6.82 10.78 3.30
N GLY A 167 -5.58 11.22 3.10
CA GLY A 167 -4.41 10.59 3.74
C GLY A 167 -3.88 9.32 3.06
N ASP A 168 -4.46 8.87 1.92
CA ASP A 168 -3.96 7.72 1.14
C ASP A 168 -3.72 8.10 -0.32
N ASN A 169 -2.48 8.46 -0.62
CA ASN A 169 -1.98 8.78 -1.95
C ASN A 169 -0.90 7.76 -2.34
N ARG A 170 -1.01 7.21 -3.55
CA ARG A 170 -0.11 6.17 -4.05
C ARG A 170 0.43 6.52 -5.42
N LEU A 171 1.71 6.28 -5.63
CA LEU A 171 2.34 6.29 -6.94
C LEU A 171 2.07 4.95 -7.64
N ILE A 172 1.45 5.01 -8.81
CA ILE A 172 1.24 3.85 -9.67
C ILE A 172 2.21 3.95 -10.85
N VAL A 173 3.01 2.90 -11.06
CA VAL A 173 3.94 2.80 -12.19
C VAL A 173 3.51 1.64 -13.08
N SER A 174 3.23 1.91 -14.34
CA SER A 174 2.74 0.93 -15.31
C SER A 174 3.66 0.85 -16.53
N ALA A 175 3.90 -0.36 -17.05
CA ALA A 175 4.60 -0.54 -18.33
C ALA A 175 3.83 0.14 -19.47
N GLU A 176 4.54 0.75 -20.42
CA GLU A 176 3.92 1.27 -21.64
C GLU A 176 3.51 0.15 -22.60
N GLU A 177 4.32 -0.90 -22.64
CA GLU A 177 4.09 -2.07 -23.47
C GLU A 177 3.56 -3.23 -22.63
N VAL A 178 2.73 -4.05 -23.27
CA VAL A 178 2.26 -5.31 -22.70
C VAL A 178 3.35 -6.39 -22.78
N GLY A 179 3.21 -7.47 -22.01
CA GLY A 179 4.11 -8.62 -22.04
C GLY A 179 4.62 -9.03 -20.67
N ALA A 180 5.06 -10.28 -20.56
CA ALA A 180 5.54 -10.86 -19.30
C ALA A 180 6.80 -10.20 -18.73
N ALA A 181 7.60 -9.55 -19.58
CA ALA A 181 8.79 -8.82 -19.15
C ALA A 181 8.44 -7.56 -18.32
N GLY A 182 7.31 -6.92 -18.61
CA GLY A 182 6.87 -5.69 -17.95
C GLY A 182 7.96 -4.60 -17.96
N PHE A 183 8.38 -4.19 -16.77
CA PHE A 183 9.49 -3.28 -16.55
C PHE A 183 10.34 -3.72 -15.37
N ASP A 184 11.56 -3.20 -15.31
CA ASP A 184 12.55 -3.51 -14.29
C ASP A 184 12.82 -2.29 -13.41
N LEU A 185 12.84 -2.51 -12.10
CA LEU A 185 13.22 -1.53 -11.08
C LEU A 185 14.42 -2.05 -10.29
N ARG A 186 15.42 -1.19 -10.06
CA ARG A 186 16.60 -1.49 -9.23
C ARG A 186 16.98 -0.27 -8.43
N ASP A 187 17.28 -0.43 -7.15
CA ASP A 187 17.90 0.65 -6.39
C ASP A 187 19.30 0.93 -6.96
N ALA A 188 19.64 2.21 -7.03
CA ALA A 188 20.93 2.68 -7.56
C ALA A 188 21.61 3.67 -6.61
N SER A 189 21.36 3.49 -5.32
CA SER A 189 21.98 4.23 -4.23
C SER A 189 21.96 3.39 -2.95
N ALA A 190 22.76 3.78 -1.96
CA ALA A 190 22.78 3.11 -0.66
C ALA A 190 21.58 3.48 0.24
N GLU A 191 20.70 4.36 -0.22
CA GLU A 191 19.54 4.87 0.54
C GLU A 191 18.23 4.15 0.18
N ASP A 192 18.30 3.09 -0.64
CA ASP A 192 17.19 2.18 -1.01
C ASP A 192 15.86 2.92 -1.30
N VAL A 193 15.89 3.89 -2.21
CA VAL A 193 14.76 4.78 -2.53
C VAL A 193 13.50 4.00 -2.90
N LEU A 194 13.62 2.91 -3.67
CA LEU A 194 12.48 2.08 -4.04
C LEU A 194 11.87 1.38 -2.83
N GLN A 195 12.69 0.95 -1.87
CA GLN A 195 12.22 0.42 -0.59
C GLN A 195 11.51 1.52 0.21
N GLY A 196 12.06 2.74 0.20
CA GLY A 196 11.42 3.94 0.78
C GLY A 196 10.08 4.28 0.12
N LEU A 197 9.92 4.03 -1.18
CA LEU A 197 8.63 4.11 -1.89
C LEU A 197 7.74 2.87 -1.65
N GLY A 198 8.29 1.86 -0.98
CA GLY A 198 7.66 0.58 -0.73
C GLY A 198 7.71 -0.38 -1.91
N LEU A 199 8.21 0.01 -3.09
CA LEU A 199 8.18 -0.74 -4.37
C LEU A 199 9.10 -1.96 -4.41
N THR A 200 10.09 -2.05 -3.51
CA THR A 200 11.02 -3.17 -3.35
C THR A 200 11.14 -3.57 -1.88
N SER A 201 11.77 -4.71 -1.58
CA SER A 201 11.95 -5.21 -0.20
C SER A 201 13.42 -5.25 0.23
N ALA A 202 13.70 -5.21 1.53
CA ALA A 202 15.08 -5.18 2.04
C ALA A 202 15.91 -6.45 1.77
N ALA A 203 15.27 -7.58 1.44
CA ALA A 203 15.99 -8.84 1.27
C ALA A 203 16.60 -8.89 -0.14
N THR A 204 17.92 -9.05 -0.23
CA THR A 204 18.63 -9.18 -1.51
C THR A 204 18.90 -10.64 -1.87
N GLN A 205 18.76 -10.99 -3.14
CA GLN A 205 19.08 -12.30 -3.69
C GLN A 205 19.70 -12.15 -5.08
N VAL A 206 20.36 -13.20 -5.56
CA VAL A 206 20.88 -13.22 -6.93
C VAL A 206 19.71 -13.23 -7.92
N LYS A 207 19.60 -12.17 -8.74
CA LYS A 207 18.52 -11.98 -9.71
C LYS A 207 18.65 -12.94 -10.88
N ASN A 208 19.81 -12.95 -11.52
CA ASN A 208 20.08 -13.76 -12.71
C ASN A 208 21.07 -14.87 -12.36
N THR A 209 20.58 -15.96 -11.77
CA THR A 209 21.43 -17.12 -11.49
C THR A 209 21.91 -17.75 -12.79
N PHE A 210 23.20 -18.08 -12.85
CA PHE A 210 23.80 -18.79 -13.98
C PHE A 210 24.74 -19.87 -13.47
N ALA A 211 24.46 -21.12 -13.82
CA ALA A 211 25.20 -22.28 -13.33
C ALA A 211 25.28 -22.27 -11.79
N ASP A 212 26.49 -22.13 -11.23
CA ASP A 212 26.78 -22.00 -9.80
C ASP A 212 27.13 -20.56 -9.38
N GLY A 213 26.72 -19.57 -10.17
CA GLY A 213 26.95 -18.15 -9.88
C GLY A 213 25.87 -17.20 -10.40
N ALA A 214 26.27 -15.97 -10.76
CA ALA A 214 25.39 -14.83 -10.99
C ALA A 214 25.73 -14.07 -12.30
N ARG A 215 24.74 -13.37 -12.87
CA ARG A 215 24.90 -12.49 -14.03
C ARG A 215 24.32 -11.11 -13.78
N SER A 216 24.94 -10.10 -14.38
CA SER A 216 24.36 -8.75 -14.42
C SER A 216 23.21 -8.65 -15.42
N ALA A 217 22.54 -7.50 -15.39
CA ALA A 217 21.73 -7.01 -16.50
C ALA A 217 22.57 -6.86 -17.78
N GLN A 218 21.89 -6.59 -18.89
CA GLN A 218 22.49 -6.36 -20.19
C GLN A 218 22.78 -4.88 -20.44
N PHE A 219 24.00 -4.56 -20.85
CA PHE A 219 24.47 -3.20 -21.10
C PHE A 219 24.89 -3.01 -22.56
N LEU A 220 24.92 -1.77 -23.03
CA LEU A 220 25.27 -1.43 -24.42
C LEU A 220 26.79 -1.47 -24.70
N SER A 221 27.61 -1.47 -23.66
CA SER A 221 29.07 -1.40 -23.74
C SER A 221 29.68 -2.19 -22.58
N ASP A 222 30.81 -2.86 -22.82
CA ASP A 222 31.60 -3.55 -21.80
C ASP A 222 32.76 -2.69 -21.25
N SER A 223 33.07 -1.57 -21.91
CA SER A 223 34.23 -0.72 -21.62
C SER A 223 33.90 0.66 -21.06
N ASP A 224 32.66 1.13 -21.21
CA ASP A 224 32.21 2.38 -20.60
C ASP A 224 31.80 2.16 -19.14
N SER A 225 31.83 3.20 -18.31
CA SER A 225 31.44 3.05 -16.91
C SER A 225 29.94 2.76 -16.78
N VAL A 226 29.60 1.87 -15.84
CA VAL A 226 28.21 1.41 -15.65
C VAL A 226 27.28 2.58 -15.33
N GLY A 227 27.73 3.54 -14.51
CA GLY A 227 26.97 4.74 -14.18
C GLY A 227 26.65 5.61 -15.40
N THR A 228 27.58 5.74 -16.35
CA THR A 228 27.32 6.45 -17.61
C THR A 228 26.30 5.72 -18.48
N LEU A 229 26.40 4.38 -18.54
CA LEU A 229 25.48 3.55 -19.33
C LEU A 229 24.05 3.57 -18.79
N LEU A 230 23.89 3.79 -17.49
CA LEU A 230 22.61 3.91 -16.81
C LEU A 230 22.13 5.36 -16.66
N ASN A 231 22.92 6.35 -17.10
CA ASN A 231 22.62 7.78 -16.91
C ASN A 231 22.43 8.19 -15.43
N LEU A 232 23.26 7.64 -14.54
CA LEU A 232 23.27 7.96 -13.12
C LEU A 232 24.07 9.25 -12.84
N SER A 233 23.54 10.09 -11.96
CA SER A 233 24.13 11.37 -11.55
C SER A 233 25.05 11.23 -10.32
N SER A 234 24.76 10.26 -9.45
CA SER A 234 25.54 9.87 -8.28
C SER A 234 25.67 8.34 -8.18
N PRO A 235 26.36 7.69 -9.15
CA PRO A 235 26.47 6.23 -9.18
C PRO A 235 27.08 5.64 -7.88
N PRO A 236 26.60 4.47 -7.42
CA PRO A 236 27.13 3.81 -6.24
C PRO A 236 28.62 3.48 -6.32
N ALA A 237 29.29 3.63 -5.18
CA ALA A 237 30.68 3.21 -5.00
C ALA A 237 30.93 2.70 -3.58
N GLY A 238 31.71 1.63 -3.45
CA GLY A 238 32.13 1.09 -2.17
C GLY A 238 32.64 -0.34 -2.23
N THR A 239 32.44 -1.10 -1.15
CA THR A 239 32.91 -2.47 -1.01
C THR A 239 31.78 -3.48 -1.18
N VAL A 240 32.00 -4.45 -2.06
CA VAL A 240 31.13 -5.61 -2.29
C VAL A 240 31.87 -6.87 -1.84
N SER A 241 31.21 -7.76 -1.11
CA SER A 241 31.81 -9.03 -0.67
C SER A 241 31.38 -10.18 -1.57
N ILE A 242 32.35 -10.88 -2.17
CA ILE A 242 32.12 -12.03 -3.05
C ILE A 242 32.76 -13.26 -2.41
N ALA A 243 31.96 -14.27 -2.07
CA ALA A 243 32.38 -15.45 -1.29
C ALA A 243 33.22 -15.09 -0.05
N GLY A 244 32.80 -14.03 0.66
CA GLY A 244 33.47 -13.50 1.85
C GLY A 244 34.78 -12.74 1.61
N THR A 245 35.10 -12.40 0.34
CA THR A 245 36.24 -11.56 -0.01
C THR A 245 35.76 -10.21 -0.52
N ASP A 246 36.24 -9.15 0.11
CA ASP A 246 35.87 -7.78 -0.21
C ASP A 246 36.61 -7.27 -1.45
N ILE A 247 35.85 -6.72 -2.39
CA ILE A 247 36.34 -6.00 -3.56
C ILE A 247 35.76 -4.58 -3.58
N THR A 248 36.49 -3.62 -4.16
CA THR A 248 35.97 -2.27 -4.37
C THR A 248 35.33 -2.18 -5.75
N VAL A 249 34.13 -1.60 -5.81
CA VAL A 249 33.40 -1.30 -7.04
C VAL A 249 32.99 0.16 -7.00
N ASP A 250 33.29 0.92 -8.06
CA ASP A 250 32.87 2.31 -8.23
C ASP A 250 32.20 2.48 -9.59
N LEU A 251 30.86 2.47 -9.63
CA LEU A 251 30.12 2.49 -10.89
C LEU A 251 30.29 3.80 -11.67
N ALA A 252 30.81 4.87 -11.06
CA ALA A 252 31.11 6.10 -11.79
C ALA A 252 32.31 5.92 -12.73
N THR A 253 33.28 5.08 -12.35
CA THR A 253 34.53 4.89 -13.09
C THR A 253 34.72 3.48 -13.65
N ASP A 254 34.11 2.48 -13.03
CA ASP A 254 34.22 1.08 -13.40
C ASP A 254 33.27 0.66 -14.52
N SER A 255 33.83 -0.13 -15.45
CA SER A 255 33.13 -0.80 -16.54
C SER A 255 32.90 -2.27 -16.20
N LEU A 256 32.07 -2.99 -16.97
CA LEU A 256 31.90 -4.43 -16.78
C LEU A 256 33.25 -5.18 -16.83
N THR A 257 34.13 -4.75 -17.74
CA THR A 257 35.46 -5.36 -17.90
C THR A 257 36.35 -5.09 -16.68
N SER A 258 36.39 -3.87 -16.15
CA SER A 258 37.21 -3.56 -14.98
C SER A 258 36.71 -4.26 -13.71
N ILE A 259 35.39 -4.42 -13.56
CA ILE A 259 34.80 -5.16 -12.45
C ILE A 259 35.16 -6.65 -12.55
N ALA A 260 35.06 -7.25 -13.74
CA ALA A 260 35.47 -8.64 -13.96
C ALA A 260 36.96 -8.85 -13.62
N ASP A 261 37.82 -7.93 -14.06
CA ASP A 261 39.27 -7.97 -13.77
C ASP A 261 39.56 -7.81 -12.27
N SER A 262 38.82 -6.94 -11.57
CA SER A 262 38.93 -6.76 -10.11
C SER A 262 38.57 -8.04 -9.35
N ILE A 263 37.47 -8.70 -9.72
CA ILE A 263 37.06 -10.00 -9.14
C ILE A 263 38.14 -11.06 -9.35
N ASN A 264 38.64 -11.19 -10.59
CA ASN A 264 39.68 -12.17 -10.92
C ASN A 264 41.01 -11.88 -10.20
N THR A 265 41.34 -10.60 -10.04
CA THR A 265 42.57 -10.15 -9.35
C THR A 265 42.51 -10.44 -7.85
N ALA A 266 41.31 -10.42 -7.25
CA ALA A 266 41.12 -10.78 -5.83
C ALA A 266 41.51 -12.25 -5.52
N GLY A 267 41.60 -13.11 -6.54
CA GLY A 267 42.14 -14.47 -6.41
C GLY A 267 41.28 -15.41 -5.55
N ILE A 268 39.96 -15.20 -5.56
CA ILE A 268 38.99 -15.96 -4.78
C ILE A 268 38.96 -17.41 -5.27
N ALA A 269 39.14 -18.37 -4.35
CA ALA A 269 39.27 -19.77 -4.72
C ALA A 269 37.96 -20.32 -5.32
N GLY A 270 38.02 -20.78 -6.56
CA GLY A 270 36.87 -21.37 -7.26
C GLY A 270 35.96 -20.35 -7.95
N VAL A 271 36.23 -19.04 -7.83
CA VAL A 271 35.44 -17.98 -8.44
C VAL A 271 36.17 -17.40 -9.64
N SER A 272 35.44 -17.11 -10.72
CA SER A 272 35.95 -16.40 -11.90
C SER A 272 34.89 -15.48 -12.48
N ALA A 273 35.29 -14.30 -12.97
CA ALA A 273 34.40 -13.37 -13.63
C ALA A 273 34.79 -13.14 -15.10
N ALA A 274 33.81 -12.92 -15.98
CA ALA A 274 34.03 -12.62 -17.39
C ALA A 274 32.89 -11.76 -17.95
N VAL A 275 33.18 -11.00 -19.00
CA VAL A 275 32.13 -10.30 -19.76
C VAL A 275 31.76 -11.15 -20.98
N THR A 276 30.47 -11.39 -21.16
CA THR A 276 29.91 -12.07 -22.33
C THR A 276 29.08 -11.10 -23.15
N SER A 277 28.85 -11.44 -24.42
CA SER A 277 27.99 -10.65 -25.31
C SER A 277 26.85 -11.49 -25.88
N VAL A 278 25.70 -10.83 -26.08
CA VAL A 278 24.46 -11.41 -26.59
C VAL A 278 23.95 -10.50 -27.72
N ASP A 279 23.55 -11.10 -28.84
CA ASP A 279 22.81 -10.38 -29.89
C ASP A 279 21.33 -10.38 -29.52
N ASP A 280 20.79 -9.21 -29.22
CA ASP A 280 19.39 -8.98 -28.88
C ASP A 280 18.77 -8.06 -29.95
N GLY A 281 18.06 -8.65 -30.91
CA GLY A 281 17.40 -7.90 -31.99
C GLY A 281 18.36 -7.19 -32.95
N GLY A 282 19.59 -7.71 -33.13
CA GLY A 282 20.64 -7.07 -33.94
C GLY A 282 21.43 -6.00 -33.21
N LEU A 283 21.18 -5.79 -31.91
CA LEU A 283 22.00 -4.97 -31.03
C LEU A 283 22.86 -5.88 -30.16
N MET A 284 24.18 -5.64 -30.20
CA MET A 284 25.12 -6.32 -29.31
C MET A 284 24.97 -5.75 -27.90
N ARG A 285 24.68 -6.63 -26.94
CA ARG A 285 24.62 -6.31 -25.50
C ARG A 285 25.67 -7.10 -24.74
N TYR A 286 26.11 -6.58 -23.60
CA TYR A 286 27.17 -7.15 -22.76
C TYR A 286 26.67 -7.44 -21.34
N GLN A 287 27.19 -8.49 -20.71
CA GLN A 287 26.81 -8.92 -19.36
C GLN A 287 28.05 -9.37 -18.60
N LEU A 288 28.17 -8.95 -17.34
CA LEU A 288 29.11 -9.54 -16.40
C LEU A 288 28.57 -10.90 -15.94
N GLU A 289 29.40 -11.93 -16.01
CA GLU A 289 29.16 -13.24 -15.43
C GLU A 289 30.15 -13.49 -14.31
N ILE A 290 29.65 -13.91 -13.14
CA ILE A 290 30.43 -14.36 -11.99
C ILE A 290 30.12 -15.84 -11.79
N GLN A 291 31.12 -16.71 -11.89
CA GLN A 291 30.97 -18.17 -11.77
C GLN A 291 31.59 -18.66 -10.46
N GLY A 292 31.08 -19.76 -9.92
CA GLY A 292 31.62 -20.43 -8.73
C GLY A 292 31.15 -19.90 -7.38
N THR A 293 30.27 -18.89 -7.34
CA THR A 293 29.61 -18.45 -6.10
C THR A 293 28.33 -17.67 -6.35
N THR A 294 27.33 -17.87 -5.49
CA THR A 294 26.15 -17.01 -5.33
C THR A 294 26.18 -16.22 -4.01
N GLU A 295 27.23 -16.38 -3.20
CA GLU A 295 27.43 -15.63 -1.96
C GLU A 295 27.96 -14.24 -2.31
N ILE A 296 27.06 -13.32 -2.62
CA ILE A 296 27.37 -11.92 -2.93
C ILE A 296 26.63 -11.08 -1.90
N VAL A 297 27.37 -10.27 -1.15
CA VAL A 297 26.83 -9.32 -0.19
C VAL A 297 27.19 -7.92 -0.66
N ASP A 298 26.18 -7.09 -0.83
CA ASP A 298 26.33 -5.71 -1.22
C ASP A 298 25.76 -4.78 -0.15
N ASN A 299 26.57 -3.83 0.28
CA ASN A 299 26.19 -2.81 1.25
C ASN A 299 26.17 -1.40 0.62
N THR A 300 26.30 -1.34 -0.71
CA THR A 300 26.52 -0.12 -1.50
C THR A 300 25.47 0.10 -2.57
N GLY A 301 24.73 -0.95 -2.94
CA GLY A 301 23.74 -0.92 -4.02
C GLY A 301 24.34 -1.17 -5.42
N ALA A 302 25.65 -1.43 -5.55
CA ALA A 302 26.33 -1.51 -6.84
C ALA A 302 25.95 -2.76 -7.67
N MET A 303 25.86 -3.93 -7.03
CA MET A 303 25.43 -5.20 -7.59
C MET A 303 23.92 -5.22 -7.83
N GLU A 304 23.12 -4.56 -7.00
CA GLU A 304 21.70 -4.30 -7.26
C GLU A 304 21.55 -3.43 -8.50
N THR A 305 22.28 -2.30 -8.58
CA THR A 305 22.29 -1.40 -9.75
C THR A 305 22.64 -2.15 -11.03
N MET A 306 23.66 -3.01 -10.95
CA MET A 306 24.09 -3.85 -12.08
C MET A 306 23.11 -4.96 -12.43
N GLY A 307 22.10 -5.22 -11.60
CA GLY A 307 21.14 -6.31 -11.77
C GLY A 307 21.73 -7.70 -11.55
N VAL A 308 22.86 -7.78 -10.82
CA VAL A 308 23.41 -9.05 -10.31
C VAL A 308 22.57 -9.53 -9.13
N LEU A 309 22.28 -8.60 -8.23
CA LEU A 309 21.33 -8.78 -7.13
C LEU A 309 19.99 -8.12 -7.50
N ASP A 310 18.93 -8.60 -6.89
CA ASP A 310 17.70 -7.83 -6.69
C ASP A 310 17.35 -7.81 -5.22
N SER A 311 16.68 -6.75 -4.79
CA SER A 311 15.93 -6.65 -3.54
C SER A 311 14.69 -7.56 -3.62
N SER A 312 14.90 -8.88 -3.75
CA SER A 312 13.89 -9.93 -3.95
C SER A 312 12.74 -9.45 -4.81
N GLY A 313 13.01 -9.38 -6.12
CA GLY A 313 12.03 -9.11 -7.18
C GLY A 313 10.98 -10.21 -7.36
N GLY A 314 10.68 -11.01 -6.32
CA GLY A 314 9.38 -11.63 -6.21
C GLY A 314 8.42 -10.50 -6.01
N VAL A 315 7.73 -10.11 -7.08
CA VAL A 315 6.76 -9.03 -7.02
C VAL A 315 5.82 -9.30 -5.86
N VAL A 316 5.52 -8.26 -5.08
CA VAL A 316 4.60 -8.37 -3.94
C VAL A 316 3.40 -9.18 -4.38
N ASP A 317 3.23 -10.34 -3.76
CA ASP A 317 2.11 -11.25 -3.97
C ASP A 317 0.84 -10.42 -4.11
N GLU A 318 0.09 -10.65 -5.18
CA GLU A 318 -1.16 -9.96 -5.54
C GLU A 318 -2.01 -9.71 -4.27
N ILE A 319 -2.17 -8.46 -3.83
CA ILE A 319 -3.07 -8.13 -2.71
C ILE A 319 -4.38 -7.58 -3.26
N ILE A 320 -5.39 -8.46 -3.33
CA ILE A 320 -6.78 -8.05 -3.14
C ILE A 320 -6.98 -7.94 -1.62
N ALA A 321 -6.64 -6.77 -1.05
CA ALA A 321 -6.76 -6.39 0.37
C ALA A 321 -6.55 -7.54 1.39
N GLY A 322 -5.34 -7.76 1.93
CA GLY A 322 -5.07 -8.87 2.86
C GLY A 322 -3.68 -8.82 3.51
N THR A 323 -3.36 -9.80 4.36
CA THR A 323 -2.05 -9.94 5.05
C THR A 323 -1.52 -11.38 5.00
N GLU A 324 -0.22 -11.60 5.19
CA GLU A 324 0.39 -12.92 5.25
C GLU A 324 1.33 -13.08 6.46
N THR A 325 1.43 -14.31 6.97
CA THR A 325 2.42 -14.67 8.00
C THR A 325 3.83 -14.83 7.43
N ASP A 326 4.81 -14.93 8.32
CA ASP A 326 6.13 -15.49 8.03
C ASP A 326 6.04 -16.92 7.48
N ALA A 327 7.16 -17.39 6.90
CA ALA A 327 7.27 -18.72 6.33
C ALA A 327 7.51 -19.77 7.43
N PHE A 328 6.69 -20.80 7.41
CA PHE A 328 6.81 -21.96 8.28
C PHE A 328 7.15 -23.22 7.50
N THR A 329 7.75 -24.20 8.17
CA THR A 329 8.17 -25.47 7.56
C THR A 329 7.11 -26.56 7.62
N SER A 330 5.96 -26.30 8.25
CA SER A 330 4.86 -27.25 8.43
C SER A 330 3.53 -26.51 8.57
N THR A 331 2.45 -27.10 8.03
CA THR A 331 1.08 -26.58 8.19
C THR A 331 0.32 -27.19 9.37
N THR A 332 0.83 -28.28 9.95
CA THR A 332 0.12 -29.09 10.96
C THR A 332 0.85 -29.17 12.30
N THR A 333 2.08 -28.65 12.39
CA THR A 333 2.81 -28.55 13.66
C THR A 333 2.38 -27.26 14.36
N SER A 334 2.23 -27.28 15.69
CA SER A 334 1.87 -26.06 16.42
C SER A 334 2.92 -24.96 16.23
N LEU A 335 2.45 -23.74 16.07
CA LEU A 335 3.29 -22.60 15.70
C LEU A 335 4.28 -22.24 16.81
N GLY A 336 3.90 -22.40 18.07
CA GLY A 336 4.78 -22.26 19.23
C GLY A 336 5.97 -23.23 19.19
N SER A 337 5.77 -24.47 18.71
CA SER A 337 6.88 -25.40 18.52
C SER A 337 7.78 -25.03 17.33
N LEU A 338 7.21 -24.50 16.25
CA LEU A 338 7.97 -24.06 15.07
C LEU A 338 8.79 -22.80 15.36
N LEU A 339 8.25 -21.91 16.18
CA LEU A 339 8.88 -20.67 16.64
C LEU A 339 9.80 -20.88 17.86
N SER A 340 9.87 -22.10 18.40
CA SER A 340 10.64 -22.43 19.61
C SER A 340 10.26 -21.59 20.83
N LEU A 341 8.98 -21.25 20.96
CA LEU A 341 8.46 -20.48 22.08
C LEU A 341 8.30 -21.39 23.31
N GLY A 342 8.83 -20.96 24.46
CA GLY A 342 8.73 -21.72 25.70
C GLY A 342 7.30 -21.79 26.26
N THR A 343 6.54 -20.70 26.12
CA THR A 343 5.10 -20.61 26.32
C THR A 343 4.54 -19.83 25.14
N GLY A 344 3.71 -20.47 24.30
CA GLY A 344 3.11 -19.81 23.15
C GLY A 344 2.16 -18.68 23.58
N PRO A 345 2.18 -17.50 22.94
CA PRO A 345 1.16 -16.49 23.11
C PRO A 345 -0.25 -17.06 22.86
N GLN A 346 -1.20 -16.68 23.72
CA GLN A 346 -2.61 -17.05 23.61
C GLN A 346 -3.48 -15.82 23.89
N GLY A 347 -4.61 -15.69 23.20
CA GLY A 347 -5.43 -14.47 23.25
C GLY A 347 -6.45 -14.41 22.13
N SER A 348 -7.08 -13.26 21.95
CA SER A 348 -7.96 -13.03 20.79
C SER A 348 -7.41 -11.92 19.92
N ILE A 349 -7.45 -12.13 18.62
CA ILE A 349 -7.16 -11.12 17.60
C ILE A 349 -8.50 -10.57 17.08
N SER A 350 -8.55 -9.31 16.65
CA SER A 350 -9.68 -8.76 15.91
C SER A 350 -9.37 -8.78 14.42
N ILE A 351 -10.32 -9.22 13.60
CA ILE A 351 -10.27 -9.20 12.14
C ILE A 351 -11.55 -8.56 11.63
N ALA A 352 -11.45 -7.40 10.96
CA ALA A 352 -12.59 -6.56 10.54
C ALA A 352 -13.58 -6.28 11.69
N GLY A 353 -13.05 -5.95 12.88
CA GLY A 353 -13.82 -5.72 14.09
C GLY A 353 -14.43 -6.97 14.76
N GLN A 354 -14.15 -8.18 14.27
CA GLN A 354 -14.65 -9.43 14.85
C GLN A 354 -13.52 -10.23 15.52
N SER A 355 -13.79 -10.70 16.74
CA SER A 355 -12.79 -11.37 17.57
C SER A 355 -12.63 -12.86 17.23
N VAL A 356 -11.38 -13.31 17.06
CA VAL A 356 -10.97 -14.70 16.80
C VAL A 356 -9.93 -15.11 17.85
N ALA A 357 -10.24 -16.13 18.66
CA ALA A 357 -9.30 -16.64 19.66
C ALA A 357 -8.18 -17.45 19.00
N ILE A 358 -6.92 -17.27 19.41
CA ILE A 358 -5.76 -18.03 18.94
C ILE A 358 -4.87 -18.43 20.14
N ASP A 359 -4.36 -19.66 20.10
CA ASP A 359 -3.40 -20.21 21.06
C ASP A 359 -2.23 -20.83 20.30
N LEU A 360 -1.10 -20.12 20.21
CA LEU A 360 0.05 -20.58 19.45
C LEU A 360 0.72 -21.83 20.05
N ALA A 361 0.46 -22.17 21.32
CA ALA A 361 1.01 -23.38 21.91
C ALA A 361 0.41 -24.66 21.26
N GLU A 362 -0.89 -24.61 20.95
CA GLU A 362 -1.66 -25.73 20.42
C GLU A 362 -1.95 -25.60 18.90
N ASP A 363 -2.12 -24.37 18.39
CA ASP A 363 -2.60 -24.12 17.04
C ASP A 363 -1.51 -24.22 15.97
N SER A 364 -1.84 -24.90 14.87
CA SER A 364 -1.09 -24.90 13.62
C SER A 364 -1.63 -23.89 12.60
N LEU A 365 -0.92 -23.66 11.48
CA LEU A 365 -1.42 -22.80 10.39
C LEU A 365 -2.80 -23.25 9.89
N THR A 366 -3.03 -24.56 9.82
CA THR A 366 -4.32 -25.12 9.38
C THR A 366 -5.44 -24.85 10.38
N ASP A 367 -5.13 -24.88 11.69
CA ASP A 367 -6.11 -24.60 12.74
C ASP A 367 -6.53 -23.14 12.72
N ILE A 368 -5.56 -22.23 12.59
CA ILE A 368 -5.83 -20.78 12.49
C ILE A 368 -6.60 -20.47 11.21
N GLN A 369 -6.22 -21.04 10.06
CA GLN A 369 -6.96 -20.89 8.80
C GLN A 369 -8.43 -21.28 8.97
N THR A 370 -8.68 -22.45 9.57
CA THR A 370 -10.03 -22.97 9.77
C THR A 370 -10.83 -22.05 10.68
N ARG A 371 -10.23 -21.57 11.77
CA ARG A 371 -10.92 -20.73 12.74
C ARG A 371 -11.32 -19.36 12.17
N ILE A 372 -10.45 -18.74 11.38
CA ILE A 372 -10.77 -17.47 10.71
C ILE A 372 -11.91 -17.66 9.71
N ASN A 373 -11.89 -18.73 8.91
CA ASN A 373 -12.95 -19.03 7.96
C ASN A 373 -14.29 -19.37 8.64
N ASP A 374 -14.25 -20.12 9.75
CA ASP A 374 -15.44 -20.50 10.51
C ASP A 374 -16.09 -19.30 11.22
N ALA A 375 -15.31 -18.27 11.57
CA ALA A 375 -15.84 -17.01 12.07
C ALA A 375 -16.78 -16.32 11.06
N SER A 376 -16.73 -16.70 9.77
CA SER A 376 -17.64 -16.21 8.72
C SER A 376 -17.66 -14.68 8.61
N ILE A 377 -16.49 -14.06 8.79
CA ILE A 377 -16.31 -12.61 8.70
C ILE A 377 -16.61 -12.16 7.27
N ALA A 378 -17.47 -11.15 7.12
CA ALA A 378 -17.95 -10.72 5.81
C ALA A 378 -16.80 -10.20 4.94
N GLY A 379 -16.60 -10.83 3.78
CA GLY A 379 -15.59 -10.44 2.80
C GLY A 379 -14.20 -10.99 3.08
N VAL A 380 -13.96 -11.65 4.22
CA VAL A 380 -12.64 -12.14 4.63
C VAL A 380 -12.48 -13.63 4.30
N THR A 381 -11.29 -14.06 3.90
CA THR A 381 -10.97 -15.47 3.66
C THR A 381 -9.53 -15.77 4.08
N ALA A 382 -9.32 -16.84 4.84
CA ALA A 382 -7.98 -17.31 5.20
C ALA A 382 -7.57 -18.53 4.36
N THR A 383 -6.36 -18.51 3.79
CA THR A 383 -5.79 -19.60 2.99
C THR A 383 -4.35 -19.89 3.40
N VAL A 384 -3.91 -21.15 3.35
CA VAL A 384 -2.49 -21.47 3.51
C VAL A 384 -1.84 -21.54 2.13
N THR A 385 -0.91 -20.63 1.87
CA THR A 385 -0.13 -20.57 0.63
C THR A 385 1.13 -21.42 0.77
N THR A 386 1.60 -21.96 -0.36
CA THR A 386 2.76 -22.85 -0.40
C THR A 386 3.76 -22.35 -1.43
N SER A 387 5.02 -22.20 -1.03
CA SER A 387 6.11 -21.88 -1.94
C SER A 387 7.23 -22.91 -1.81
N SER A 388 8.02 -23.05 -2.88
CA SER A 388 9.15 -23.98 -2.94
C SER A 388 10.44 -23.18 -2.92
N HIS A 389 11.33 -23.45 -1.96
CA HIS A 389 12.65 -22.84 -1.91
C HIS A 389 13.67 -23.61 -2.75
N ALA A 390 14.78 -22.94 -3.12
CA ALA A 390 15.85 -23.47 -3.95
C ALA A 390 16.55 -24.73 -3.35
N ASP A 391 16.37 -25.00 -2.06
CA ASP A 391 16.86 -26.20 -1.37
C ASP A 391 15.89 -27.40 -1.43
N GLY A 392 14.77 -27.27 -2.14
CA GLY A 392 13.74 -28.30 -2.29
C GLY A 392 12.80 -28.44 -1.10
N LYS A 393 12.87 -27.55 -0.10
CA LYS A 393 11.93 -27.54 1.03
C LYS A 393 10.71 -26.67 0.72
N SER A 394 9.54 -27.14 1.12
CA SER A 394 8.30 -26.37 1.08
C SER A 394 8.24 -25.40 2.25
N GLN A 395 7.85 -24.16 1.95
CA GLN A 395 7.48 -23.15 2.94
C GLN A 395 5.98 -22.90 2.85
N PHE A 396 5.39 -22.61 4.01
CA PHE A 396 3.96 -22.41 4.16
C PHE A 396 3.71 -21.07 4.85
N ARG A 397 2.77 -20.28 4.35
CA ARG A 397 2.30 -19.06 5.03
C ARG A 397 0.78 -19.13 5.17
N LEU A 398 0.25 -18.51 6.20
CA LEU A 398 -1.18 -18.24 6.30
C LEU A 398 -1.43 -16.85 5.72
N ARG A 399 -2.30 -16.78 4.72
CA ARG A 399 -2.79 -15.58 4.08
C ARG A 399 -4.21 -15.29 4.55
N ILE A 400 -4.51 -14.04 4.85
CA ILE A 400 -5.82 -13.55 5.24
C ILE A 400 -6.22 -12.46 4.25
N ASP A 401 -7.12 -12.78 3.33
CA ASP A 401 -7.67 -11.88 2.32
C ASP A 401 -8.96 -11.19 2.80
N GLY A 402 -9.32 -10.08 2.16
CA GLY A 402 -10.57 -9.36 2.33
C GLY A 402 -10.61 -8.25 3.38
N THR A 403 -9.55 -8.10 4.19
CA THR A 403 -9.46 -7.02 5.20
C THR A 403 -8.03 -6.74 5.62
N THR A 404 -7.77 -5.50 6.02
CA THR A 404 -6.54 -5.04 6.68
C THR A 404 -6.80 -4.52 8.09
N ASP A 405 -8.06 -4.49 8.54
CA ASP A 405 -8.44 -4.12 9.90
C ASP A 405 -8.13 -5.29 10.85
N LEU A 406 -6.91 -5.29 11.38
CA LEU A 406 -6.39 -6.33 12.26
C LEU A 406 -5.93 -5.69 13.57
N VAL A 407 -6.40 -6.21 14.70
CA VAL A 407 -5.97 -5.76 16.04
C VAL A 407 -5.46 -6.96 16.80
N ASP A 408 -4.33 -6.81 17.48
CA ASP A 408 -3.74 -7.84 18.32
C ASP A 408 -3.51 -7.33 19.74
N ASP A 409 -4.23 -7.91 20.69
CA ASP A 409 -4.06 -7.62 22.12
C ASP A 409 -3.04 -8.60 22.80
N GLY A 410 -2.54 -9.61 22.08
CA GLY A 410 -1.80 -10.77 22.63
C GLY A 410 -0.44 -11.08 22.00
N ASN A 411 0.09 -10.24 21.10
CA ASN A 411 1.33 -10.48 20.32
C ASN A 411 1.30 -11.76 19.45
N ILE A 412 0.13 -12.22 19.05
CA ILE A 412 -0.09 -13.43 18.27
C ILE A 412 0.31 -13.20 16.80
N LEU A 413 -0.32 -12.25 16.13
CA LEU A 413 -0.02 -11.78 14.79
C LEU A 413 1.42 -11.23 14.70
N GLU A 414 1.94 -10.61 15.75
CA GLU A 414 3.37 -10.25 15.82
C GLU A 414 4.28 -11.47 15.80
N SER A 415 3.94 -12.50 16.58
CA SER A 415 4.71 -13.75 16.60
C SER A 415 4.61 -14.53 15.29
N LEU A 416 3.58 -14.27 14.49
CA LEU A 416 3.37 -14.85 13.17
C LEU A 416 3.95 -13.99 12.04
N GLY A 417 4.56 -12.84 12.34
CA GLY A 417 5.11 -11.93 11.32
C GLY A 417 4.05 -11.20 10.49
N VAL A 418 2.78 -11.25 10.90
CA VAL A 418 1.64 -10.56 10.28
C VAL A 418 1.59 -9.09 10.69
N LEU A 419 1.89 -8.83 11.96
CA LEU A 419 2.17 -7.50 12.51
C LEU A 419 3.66 -7.47 12.89
N GLN A 420 4.31 -6.30 12.85
CA GLN A 420 5.72 -6.23 13.18
C GLN A 420 5.91 -5.40 14.46
N GLY A 421 6.28 -6.07 15.55
CA GLY A 421 6.84 -5.41 16.71
C GLY A 421 8.25 -4.92 16.39
N SER A 422 8.46 -3.61 16.33
CA SER A 422 9.77 -2.94 16.34
C SER A 422 10.89 -3.63 15.52
N ASN A 423 10.74 -3.72 14.19
CA ASN A 423 11.88 -3.93 13.30
C ASN A 423 11.98 -2.74 12.32
N SER A 424 13.12 -2.08 12.35
CA SER A 424 13.34 -0.69 11.91
C SER A 424 13.43 -0.47 10.39
N ALA A 425 12.71 -1.25 9.58
CA ALA A 425 12.88 -1.23 8.12
C ALA A 425 11.60 -0.92 7.31
N PHE A 426 10.42 -0.86 7.94
CA PHE A 426 9.16 -0.62 7.22
C PHE A 426 8.21 0.23 8.08
N GLU A 427 8.24 1.54 7.85
CA GLU A 427 7.56 2.54 8.69
C GLU A 427 6.14 2.81 8.22
N SER A 428 5.15 2.30 8.96
CA SER A 428 3.83 2.94 9.14
C SER A 428 3.07 2.32 10.33
N VAL A 429 3.38 2.73 11.56
CA VAL A 429 2.49 2.43 12.69
C VAL A 429 2.35 3.63 13.64
N ALA A 430 1.11 4.09 13.81
CA ALA A 430 0.66 4.83 14.97
C ALA A 430 0.69 3.90 16.20
N ARG A 431 1.53 4.22 17.20
CA ARG A 431 1.65 3.43 18.42
C ARG A 431 0.48 3.74 19.35
N VAL A 432 -0.30 2.73 19.75
CA VAL A 432 -1.34 2.87 20.77
C VAL A 432 -0.86 2.18 22.04
N LEU A 433 -0.94 2.84 23.19
CA LEU A 433 -0.69 2.23 24.48
C LEU A 433 -2.00 2.06 25.20
N THR A 434 -2.39 0.84 25.52
CA THR A 434 -3.67 0.55 26.15
C THR A 434 -3.49 -0.07 27.53
N ALA A 435 -4.21 0.43 28.52
CA ALA A 435 -4.27 -0.15 29.87
C ALA A 435 -4.88 -1.55 29.86
N ASN A 436 -4.26 -2.55 30.50
CA ASN A 436 -4.71 -3.96 30.41
C ASN A 436 -6.02 -4.27 31.16
N THR A 437 -6.56 -3.35 31.97
CA THR A 437 -7.79 -3.59 32.72
C THR A 437 -8.89 -2.62 32.29
N PRO A 438 -10.05 -3.10 31.80
CA PRO A 438 -11.17 -2.24 31.44
C PRO A 438 -11.78 -1.58 32.68
N ASN A 439 -11.93 -0.26 32.68
CA ASN A 439 -12.70 0.43 33.70
C ASN A 439 -14.19 0.29 33.40
N GLN A 440 -14.96 -0.09 34.40
CA GLN A 440 -16.42 -0.13 34.31
C GLN A 440 -17.02 1.03 35.10
N VAL A 441 -18.18 1.52 34.65
CA VAL A 441 -19.05 2.42 35.39
C VAL A 441 -20.01 1.59 36.21
N ARG A 442 -20.16 1.98 37.46
CA ARG A 442 -21.10 1.40 38.41
C ARG A 442 -22.53 1.41 37.84
N GLY A 443 -23.21 0.27 37.92
CA GLY A 443 -24.61 0.14 37.53
C GLY A 443 -25.51 1.16 38.24
N ALA A 444 -26.47 1.74 37.50
CA ALA A 444 -27.42 2.69 38.08
C ALA A 444 -28.35 2.00 39.09
N VAL A 445 -28.68 2.68 40.20
CA VAL A 445 -29.70 2.21 41.13
C VAL A 445 -31.07 2.18 40.43
N LEU A 446 -31.71 1.01 40.39
CA LEU A 446 -32.94 0.82 39.61
C LEU A 446 -34.20 1.29 40.35
N ASN A 447 -34.27 1.04 41.67
CA ASN A 447 -35.44 1.36 42.49
C ASN A 447 -35.05 2.22 43.71
N PRO A 448 -34.72 3.50 43.53
CA PRO A 448 -34.21 4.34 44.61
C PRO A 448 -35.28 4.61 45.69
N VAL A 449 -34.86 4.64 46.97
CA VAL A 449 -35.75 4.91 48.11
C VAL A 449 -35.27 6.12 48.90
N GLY A 450 -36.13 7.14 48.99
CA GLY A 450 -35.75 8.42 49.59
C GLY A 450 -34.55 9.04 48.86
N GLY A 451 -33.96 10.10 49.43
CA GLY A 451 -32.76 10.70 48.84
C GLY A 451 -31.50 9.83 48.93
N SER A 452 -31.56 8.63 49.53
CA SER A 452 -30.44 7.70 49.68
C SER A 452 -30.95 6.28 50.03
N GLY A 453 -30.94 5.36 49.07
CA GLY A 453 -31.34 3.96 49.24
C GLY A 453 -31.75 3.28 47.93
N ALA A 454 -31.94 1.96 47.96
CA ALA A 454 -32.36 1.14 46.83
C ALA A 454 -33.24 -0.06 47.27
N LYS A 455 -34.16 -0.48 46.41
CA LYS A 455 -34.95 -1.71 46.57
C LYS A 455 -34.56 -2.78 45.56
N SER A 456 -34.62 -4.03 46.01
CA SER A 456 -34.59 -5.19 45.13
C SER A 456 -35.87 -5.30 44.32
N MET A 457 -35.91 -6.25 43.40
CA MET A 457 -37.16 -6.77 42.85
C MET A 457 -38.02 -7.46 43.92
N GLU A 458 -39.31 -7.62 43.63
CA GLU A 458 -40.22 -8.42 44.45
C GLU A 458 -39.98 -9.92 44.23
N VAL A 459 -39.92 -10.69 45.32
CA VAL A 459 -39.73 -12.15 45.30
C VAL A 459 -40.85 -12.86 46.08
N ALA A 460 -41.09 -14.13 45.76
CA ALA A 460 -42.22 -14.90 46.29
C ALA A 460 -42.01 -15.46 47.72
N SER A 461 -40.80 -15.37 48.27
CA SER A 461 -40.45 -15.87 49.61
C SER A 461 -39.26 -15.09 50.17
N ASP A 462 -39.31 -14.74 51.45
CA ASP A 462 -38.21 -14.10 52.18
C ASP A 462 -37.30 -15.09 52.93
N ALA A 463 -37.69 -16.36 53.00
CA ALA A 463 -37.01 -17.41 53.78
C ALA A 463 -36.43 -18.55 52.92
N ASP A 464 -36.85 -18.69 51.67
CA ASP A 464 -36.27 -19.67 50.74
C ASP A 464 -35.05 -19.09 50.00
N PRO A 465 -34.07 -19.93 49.60
CA PRO A 465 -32.92 -19.47 48.82
C PRO A 465 -33.34 -18.74 47.54
N LEU A 466 -32.65 -17.64 47.23
CA LEU A 466 -33.00 -16.77 46.10
C LEU A 466 -32.91 -17.48 44.75
N SER A 467 -32.07 -18.51 44.61
CA SER A 467 -32.02 -19.36 43.41
C SER A 467 -33.34 -20.06 43.09
N THR A 468 -34.16 -20.33 44.10
CA THR A 468 -35.48 -20.96 43.93
C THR A 468 -36.57 -19.96 43.58
N THR A 469 -36.38 -18.67 43.91
CA THR A 469 -37.39 -17.62 43.74
C THR A 469 -37.14 -16.73 42.53
N ILE A 470 -35.88 -16.40 42.23
CA ILE A 470 -35.48 -15.56 41.09
C ILE A 470 -34.67 -16.32 40.02
N GLY A 471 -34.30 -17.58 40.27
CA GLY A 471 -33.64 -18.43 39.28
C GLY A 471 -32.16 -18.12 39.02
N SER A 472 -31.56 -17.23 39.81
CA SER A 472 -30.13 -16.91 39.74
C SER A 472 -29.31 -17.73 40.73
N THR A 473 -28.12 -18.15 40.31
CA THR A 473 -27.11 -18.79 41.16
C THR A 473 -25.90 -17.88 41.38
N ALA A 474 -26.03 -16.56 41.14
CA ALA A 474 -24.93 -15.64 41.31
C ALA A 474 -24.47 -15.61 42.78
N SER A 475 -23.16 -15.55 42.98
CA SER A 475 -22.55 -15.51 44.31
C SER A 475 -21.28 -14.69 44.24
N GLY A 476 -21.02 -13.85 45.24
CA GLY A 476 -19.89 -12.94 45.21
C GLY A 476 -19.82 -12.03 46.42
N SER A 477 -18.81 -11.18 46.45
CA SER A 477 -18.68 -10.12 47.45
C SER A 477 -19.12 -8.81 46.82
N VAL A 478 -20.29 -8.32 47.19
CA VAL A 478 -20.79 -7.01 46.77
C VAL A 478 -20.24 -5.94 47.72
N SER A 479 -20.09 -4.69 47.28
CA SER A 479 -19.70 -3.58 48.15
C SER A 479 -20.87 -2.61 48.34
N ILE A 480 -21.19 -2.31 49.60
CA ILE A 480 -22.24 -1.37 50.00
C ILE A 480 -21.57 -0.26 50.80
N ASP A 481 -21.60 0.96 50.27
CA ASP A 481 -20.90 2.13 50.83
C ASP A 481 -19.40 1.87 51.09
N GLY A 482 -18.76 1.10 50.19
CA GLY A 482 -17.35 0.73 50.28
C GLY A 482 -17.05 -0.45 51.21
N VAL A 483 -18.07 -1.07 51.83
CA VAL A 483 -17.91 -2.23 52.70
C VAL A 483 -18.36 -3.51 51.99
N ALA A 484 -17.47 -4.49 51.95
CA ALA A 484 -17.72 -5.80 51.35
C ALA A 484 -18.78 -6.63 52.13
N VAL A 485 -19.73 -7.22 51.42
CA VAL A 485 -20.77 -8.13 51.91
C VAL A 485 -20.81 -9.36 51.02
N ALA A 486 -20.53 -10.54 51.58
CA ALA A 486 -20.59 -11.79 50.83
C ALA A 486 -22.04 -12.28 50.70
N ILE A 487 -22.55 -12.38 49.48
CA ILE A 487 -23.91 -12.85 49.18
C ILE A 487 -23.82 -14.03 48.20
N ASP A 488 -24.55 -15.11 48.48
CA ASP A 488 -24.67 -16.28 47.62
C ASP A 488 -26.15 -16.57 47.37
N LEU A 489 -26.66 -16.20 46.19
CA LEU A 489 -28.07 -16.38 45.86
C LEU A 489 -28.48 -17.85 45.82
N ASN A 490 -27.54 -18.79 45.70
CA ASN A 490 -27.84 -20.21 45.72
C ASN A 490 -28.22 -20.72 47.12
N THR A 491 -27.77 -20.04 48.18
CA THR A 491 -27.98 -20.48 49.57
C THR A 491 -28.68 -19.44 50.45
N ASP A 492 -28.55 -18.16 50.14
CA ASP A 492 -29.13 -17.07 50.91
C ASP A 492 -30.59 -16.77 50.51
N SER A 493 -31.43 -16.56 51.51
CA SER A 493 -32.76 -15.95 51.38
C SER A 493 -32.68 -14.41 51.51
N LEU A 494 -33.78 -13.69 51.24
CA LEU A 494 -33.80 -12.23 51.49
C LEU A 494 -33.52 -11.87 52.96
N ASN A 495 -33.97 -12.71 53.90
CA ASN A 495 -33.67 -12.52 55.32
C ASN A 495 -32.18 -12.69 55.61
N ASP A 496 -31.52 -13.67 54.98
CA ASP A 496 -30.07 -13.85 55.12
C ASP A 496 -29.29 -12.67 54.53
N VAL A 497 -29.68 -12.21 53.33
CA VAL A 497 -29.06 -11.03 52.69
C VAL A 497 -29.21 -9.79 53.58
N ARG A 498 -30.42 -9.53 54.11
CA ARG A 498 -30.68 -8.44 55.06
C ARG A 498 -29.76 -8.53 56.28
N ASP A 499 -29.66 -9.72 56.88
CA ASP A 499 -28.91 -9.92 58.11
C ASP A 499 -27.41 -9.78 57.88
N LYS A 500 -26.90 -10.25 56.74
CA LYS A 500 -25.49 -10.06 56.34
C LYS A 500 -25.16 -8.58 56.13
N ILE A 501 -26.01 -7.82 55.44
CA ILE A 501 -25.80 -6.38 55.24
C ILE A 501 -25.79 -5.66 56.59
N ASN A 502 -26.78 -5.91 57.46
CA ASN A 502 -26.86 -5.25 58.77
C ASN A 502 -25.72 -5.68 59.72
N ALA A 503 -25.23 -6.91 59.61
CA ALA A 503 -24.12 -7.41 60.44
C ALA A 503 -22.78 -6.72 60.14
N THR A 504 -22.62 -6.11 58.97
CA THR A 504 -21.40 -5.34 58.64
C THR A 504 -21.30 -4.03 59.43
N GLY A 505 -22.43 -3.51 59.95
CA GLY A 505 -22.45 -2.31 60.78
C GLY A 505 -22.08 -1.02 60.03
N ILE A 506 -22.36 -0.96 58.72
CA ILE A 506 -22.13 0.24 57.90
C ILE A 506 -22.89 1.43 58.50
N SER A 507 -22.17 2.52 58.76
CA SER A 507 -22.72 3.69 59.44
C SER A 507 -23.82 4.35 58.61
N GLY A 508 -25.05 4.39 59.12
CA GLY A 508 -26.18 5.05 58.47
C GLY A 508 -26.87 4.22 57.40
N VAL A 509 -26.39 3.00 57.11
CA VAL A 509 -27.03 2.05 56.20
C VAL A 509 -27.88 1.06 57.00
N THR A 510 -29.06 0.73 56.50
CA THR A 510 -29.94 -0.28 57.11
C THR A 510 -30.64 -1.07 56.02
N ALA A 511 -30.54 -2.39 56.08
CA ALA A 511 -31.30 -3.30 55.25
C ALA A 511 -32.57 -3.76 55.97
N THR A 512 -33.69 -3.78 55.26
CA THR A 512 -34.99 -4.27 55.75
C THR A 512 -35.66 -5.13 54.69
N VAL A 513 -36.40 -6.15 55.11
CA VAL A 513 -37.26 -6.93 54.20
C VAL A 513 -38.69 -6.47 54.42
N ASN A 514 -39.29 -5.93 53.36
CA ASN A 514 -40.65 -5.40 53.38
C ASN A 514 -41.62 -6.40 52.75
N THR A 515 -42.79 -6.55 53.36
CA THR A 515 -43.91 -7.27 52.73
C THR A 515 -44.69 -6.30 51.82
N VAL A 516 -44.69 -6.57 50.52
CA VAL A 516 -45.32 -5.71 49.50
C VAL A 516 -46.67 -6.26 49.01
N GLY A 517 -46.96 -7.53 49.30
CA GLY A 517 -48.22 -8.18 48.95
C GLY A 517 -48.51 -9.43 49.79
N PRO A 518 -49.59 -10.18 49.50
CA PRO A 518 -50.04 -11.32 50.31
C PRO A 518 -49.06 -12.51 50.34
N ALA A 519 -48.03 -12.53 49.48
CA ALA A 519 -46.91 -13.48 49.48
C ALA A 519 -45.73 -12.94 48.65
N THR A 520 -45.45 -11.63 48.74
CA THR A 520 -44.35 -11.00 48.01
C THR A 520 -43.55 -10.10 48.93
N PHE A 521 -42.24 -10.16 48.78
CA PHE A 521 -41.26 -9.50 49.64
C PHE A 521 -40.23 -8.77 48.80
N GLU A 522 -39.67 -7.70 49.32
CA GLU A 522 -38.55 -6.97 48.71
C GLU A 522 -37.52 -6.64 49.79
N LEU A 523 -36.25 -6.56 49.41
CA LEU A 523 -35.19 -5.99 50.22
C LEU A 523 -35.11 -4.49 49.96
N GLU A 524 -35.14 -3.69 51.01
CA GLU A 524 -34.85 -2.26 50.97
C GLU A 524 -33.55 -1.99 51.71
N ILE A 525 -32.57 -1.43 51.02
CA ILE A 525 -31.31 -0.95 51.59
C ILE A 525 -31.39 0.57 51.62
N SER A 526 -31.58 1.13 52.81
CA SER A 526 -31.65 2.57 53.04
C SER A 526 -30.30 3.12 53.48
N GLY A 527 -30.00 4.39 53.15
CA GLY A 527 -28.87 5.13 53.69
C GLY A 527 -27.68 5.33 52.76
N THR A 528 -27.58 4.58 51.66
CA THR A 528 -26.54 4.76 50.63
C THR A 528 -27.10 4.60 49.21
N GLN A 529 -26.43 5.20 48.23
CA GLN A 529 -26.61 4.91 46.79
C GLN A 529 -25.36 4.28 46.17
N THR A 530 -24.35 4.02 46.99
CA THR A 530 -23.05 3.51 46.59
C THR A 530 -23.07 2.00 46.68
N PHE A 531 -23.47 1.36 45.58
CA PHE A 531 -23.51 -0.10 45.44
C PHE A 531 -22.51 -0.52 44.38
N ASP A 532 -21.66 -1.48 44.67
CA ASP A 532 -20.71 -2.09 43.74
C ASP A 532 -21.01 -3.59 43.66
N ASP A 533 -21.23 -4.09 42.46
CA ASP A 533 -21.66 -5.46 42.24
C ASP A 533 -20.68 -6.20 41.34
N ASP A 534 -19.66 -6.79 41.97
CA ASP A 534 -18.72 -7.69 41.32
C ASP A 534 -19.29 -9.11 41.34
N GLY A 535 -19.84 -9.55 40.20
CA GLY A 535 -20.46 -10.88 40.05
C GLY A 535 -21.97 -10.91 39.82
N GLY A 536 -22.61 -9.75 39.60
CA GLY A 536 -24.01 -9.65 39.17
C GLY A 536 -25.06 -10.01 40.24
N VAL A 537 -24.67 -10.04 41.51
CA VAL A 537 -25.54 -10.46 42.62
C VAL A 537 -26.60 -9.40 42.93
N LEU A 538 -26.21 -8.13 43.07
CA LEU A 538 -27.16 -7.02 43.28
C LEU A 538 -27.96 -6.71 42.00
N GLN A 539 -27.38 -6.96 40.83
CA GLN A 539 -28.03 -6.87 39.54
C GLN A 539 -29.17 -7.89 39.41
N ASP A 540 -28.90 -9.16 39.72
CA ASP A 540 -29.91 -10.22 39.68
C ASP A 540 -30.99 -10.02 40.76
N LEU A 541 -30.63 -9.40 41.88
CA LEU A 541 -31.60 -8.92 42.87
C LEU A 541 -32.39 -7.68 42.41
N GLY A 542 -32.04 -7.05 41.28
CA GLY A 542 -32.72 -5.87 40.76
C GLY A 542 -32.48 -4.59 41.58
N VAL A 543 -31.40 -4.54 42.37
CA VAL A 543 -31.00 -3.35 43.16
C VAL A 543 -30.28 -2.34 42.28
N VAL A 544 -29.39 -2.82 41.40
CA VAL A 544 -28.60 -2.03 40.44
C VAL A 544 -28.77 -2.57 39.02
N GLY A 545 -28.52 -1.72 38.02
CA GLY A 545 -28.37 -2.15 36.63
C GLY A 545 -27.02 -2.83 36.38
N ALA A 546 -26.84 -3.37 35.17
CA ALA A 546 -25.53 -3.85 34.73
C ALA A 546 -24.50 -2.72 34.77
N ASN A 547 -23.26 -3.04 35.14
CA ASN A 547 -22.14 -2.12 34.92
C ASN A 547 -22.01 -1.83 33.41
N SER A 548 -21.64 -0.60 33.07
CA SER A 548 -21.36 -0.20 31.69
C SER A 548 -19.88 0.08 31.49
N VAL A 549 -19.44 0.19 30.25
CA VAL A 549 -18.05 0.54 29.92
C VAL A 549 -17.77 2.01 30.29
N ALA A 550 -16.61 2.30 30.87
CA ALA A 550 -16.20 3.69 31.15
C ALA A 550 -15.96 4.49 29.85
N THR A 551 -16.17 5.79 29.93
CA THR A 551 -15.91 6.74 28.84
C THR A 551 -15.04 7.88 29.37
N ASP A 552 -14.56 8.73 28.47
CA ASP A 552 -13.91 10.00 28.81
C ASP A 552 -14.71 10.85 29.83
N ASN A 553 -16.04 10.82 29.74
CA ASN A 553 -16.96 11.56 30.59
C ASN A 553 -17.26 10.89 31.94
N THR A 554 -16.77 9.67 32.17
CA THR A 554 -16.95 8.95 33.45
C THR A 554 -16.22 9.68 34.57
N ARG A 555 -16.88 9.85 35.73
CA ARG A 555 -16.24 10.42 36.92
C ARG A 555 -15.44 9.36 37.65
N PHE A 556 -14.34 9.74 38.27
CA PHE A 556 -13.54 8.83 39.09
C PHE A 556 -14.34 8.17 40.23
N GLY A 557 -15.30 8.88 40.82
CA GLY A 557 -16.20 8.31 41.83
C GLY A 557 -17.25 7.33 41.30
N ASP A 558 -17.49 7.32 39.98
CA ASP A 558 -18.48 6.44 39.34
C ASP A 558 -17.84 5.14 38.80
N ILE A 559 -16.51 5.00 38.91
CA ILE A 559 -15.80 3.78 38.53
C ILE A 559 -16.22 2.66 39.48
N ALA A 560 -16.68 1.54 38.90
CA ALA A 560 -17.13 0.37 39.64
C ALA A 560 -15.97 -0.27 40.38
N ASN A 561 -16.24 -0.80 41.58
CA ASN A 561 -15.29 -1.55 42.42
C ASN A 561 -14.05 -0.78 42.85
N VAL A 562 -14.04 0.54 42.66
CA VAL A 562 -12.96 1.43 43.06
C VAL A 562 -13.46 2.45 44.07
N ASN A 563 -12.68 2.62 45.13
CA ASN A 563 -12.83 3.67 46.11
C ASN A 563 -11.79 4.76 45.84
N VAL A 564 -12.20 5.85 45.20
CA VAL A 564 -11.35 7.02 44.95
C VAL A 564 -11.63 8.10 45.99
N GLN A 565 -10.59 8.59 46.66
CA GLN A 565 -10.68 9.62 47.70
C GLN A 565 -10.14 10.96 47.21
N ALA A 566 -10.70 12.06 47.73
CA ALA A 566 -10.21 13.40 47.43
C ALA A 566 -8.78 13.57 47.97
N GLY A 567 -7.85 13.92 47.09
CA GLY A 567 -6.43 14.04 47.39
C GLY A 567 -5.57 12.88 46.91
N ASP A 568 -6.18 11.80 46.39
CA ASP A 568 -5.45 10.73 45.71
C ASP A 568 -4.73 11.28 44.47
N THR A 569 -3.54 10.75 44.18
CA THR A 569 -2.77 11.14 42.99
C THR A 569 -2.52 9.99 42.03
N VAL A 570 -2.36 10.34 40.75
CA VAL A 570 -1.92 9.44 39.68
C VAL A 570 -0.57 9.93 39.19
N SER A 571 0.46 9.13 39.37
CA SER A 571 1.77 9.35 38.77
C SER A 571 1.74 8.94 37.30
N ILE A 572 2.16 9.87 36.44
CA ILE A 572 2.28 9.70 35.00
C ILE A 572 3.78 9.65 34.69
N SER A 573 4.23 8.62 34.00
CA SER A 573 5.63 8.50 33.58
C SER A 573 5.74 7.78 32.25
N GLY A 574 6.80 8.03 31.49
CA GLY A 574 6.89 7.49 30.15
C GLY A 574 8.03 8.03 29.32
N ARG A 575 7.90 7.84 28.02
CA ARG A 575 8.72 8.47 26.98
C ARG A 575 7.80 9.08 25.94
N ASN A 576 8.12 10.23 25.39
CA ASN A 576 7.44 10.74 24.20
C ASN A 576 7.91 9.97 22.94
N ARG A 577 7.40 10.38 21.78
CA ARG A 577 7.78 9.80 20.47
C ARG A 577 9.29 9.80 20.24
N ASP A 578 9.96 10.92 20.54
CA ASP A 578 11.41 11.11 20.38
C ASP A 578 12.26 10.30 21.37
N GLY A 579 11.63 9.66 22.36
CA GLY A 579 12.30 8.86 23.39
C GLY A 579 12.73 9.66 24.63
N ASP A 580 12.39 10.95 24.69
CA ASP A 580 12.61 11.79 25.86
C ASP A 580 11.71 11.35 27.02
N GLN A 581 12.25 11.35 28.24
CA GLN A 581 11.47 11.01 29.42
C GLN A 581 10.44 12.08 29.74
N VAL A 582 9.19 11.65 29.90
CA VAL A 582 8.08 12.48 30.36
C VAL A 582 7.58 11.99 31.71
N ALA A 583 7.29 12.91 32.61
CA ALA A 583 6.75 12.58 33.92
C ALA A 583 5.90 13.72 34.47
N GLY A 584 4.85 13.38 35.20
CA GLY A 584 3.97 14.32 35.86
C GLY A 584 3.08 13.66 36.90
N THR A 585 2.27 14.46 37.57
CA THR A 585 1.32 13.98 38.58
C THR A 585 -0.03 14.63 38.34
N PHE A 586 -1.07 13.82 38.28
CA PHE A 586 -2.46 14.27 38.30
C PHE A 586 -3.04 14.10 39.71
N THR A 587 -3.80 15.08 40.20
CA THR A 587 -4.42 15.02 41.54
C THR A 587 -5.93 14.95 41.43
N ILE A 588 -6.52 13.93 42.01
CA ILE A 588 -7.97 13.76 42.10
C ILE A 588 -8.47 14.63 43.27
N SER A 589 -8.64 15.93 43.01
CA SER A 589 -9.04 16.91 44.03
C SER A 589 -10.43 16.65 44.64
N ASN A 590 -11.31 15.94 43.92
CA ASN A 590 -12.62 15.50 44.38
C ASN A 590 -13.17 14.39 43.46
N SER A 591 -14.19 13.67 43.91
CA SER A 591 -14.79 12.53 43.20
C SER A 591 -15.61 12.90 41.95
N ASN A 592 -15.88 14.19 41.69
CA ASN A 592 -16.57 14.63 40.48
C ASN A 592 -15.63 14.88 39.29
N LEU A 593 -14.31 14.78 39.48
CA LEU A 593 -13.36 14.83 38.37
C LEU A 593 -13.60 13.67 37.42
N ARG A 594 -13.41 13.94 36.14
CA ARG A 594 -13.65 13.01 35.05
C ARG A 594 -12.35 12.44 34.53
N ILE A 595 -12.45 11.30 33.85
CA ILE A 595 -11.31 10.67 33.18
C ILE A 595 -10.73 11.63 32.11
N ASP A 596 -11.55 12.43 31.44
CA ASP A 596 -11.13 13.49 30.51
C ASP A 596 -10.03 14.42 31.08
N ASN A 597 -10.07 14.72 32.38
CA ASN A 597 -9.12 15.61 33.04
C ASN A 597 -7.75 14.94 33.18
N LEU A 598 -7.72 13.62 33.42
CA LEU A 598 -6.49 12.84 33.42
C LEU A 598 -5.93 12.74 31.99
N LEU A 599 -6.77 12.43 31.00
CA LEU A 599 -6.36 12.31 29.60
C LEU A 599 -5.75 13.63 29.07
N THR A 600 -6.40 14.75 29.34
CA THR A 600 -5.87 16.09 28.99
C THR A 600 -4.51 16.35 29.64
N THR A 601 -4.31 15.87 30.88
CA THR A 601 -3.02 16.01 31.58
C THR A 601 -1.94 15.14 30.94
N VAL A 602 -2.31 13.93 30.47
CA VAL A 602 -1.40 13.04 29.73
C VAL A 602 -1.00 13.68 28.40
N GLU A 603 -1.96 14.16 27.59
CA GLU A 603 -1.68 14.83 26.31
C GLU A 603 -0.74 16.03 26.50
N GLY A 604 -1.03 16.89 27.48
CA GLY A 604 -0.18 18.05 27.79
C GLY A 604 1.25 17.71 28.22
N LEU A 605 1.50 16.48 28.70
CA LEU A 605 2.85 16.00 29.04
C LEU A 605 3.58 15.38 27.84
N PHE A 606 2.86 14.81 26.88
CA PHE A 606 3.42 14.07 25.75
C PHE A 606 3.50 14.89 24.46
N GLY A 607 2.75 15.98 24.33
CA GLY A 607 2.77 16.91 23.20
C GLY A 607 1.48 16.90 22.37
N ASP A 608 1.41 17.76 21.34
CA ASP A 608 0.24 17.89 20.46
C ASP A 608 0.13 16.74 19.43
N ASP A 609 1.18 15.93 19.30
CA ASP A 609 1.29 14.82 18.35
C ASP A 609 0.66 13.52 18.86
N VAL A 610 0.00 13.54 20.02
CA VAL A 610 -0.65 12.37 20.61
C VAL A 610 -2.12 12.63 20.94
N THR A 611 -2.91 11.58 21.04
CA THR A 611 -4.30 11.64 21.52
C THR A 611 -4.53 10.61 22.61
N ALA A 612 -4.97 11.06 23.78
CA ALA A 612 -5.34 10.21 24.89
C ALA A 612 -6.86 10.02 24.93
N PHE A 613 -7.33 8.79 24.95
CA PHE A 613 -8.76 8.47 24.90
C PHE A 613 -9.12 7.26 25.77
N VAL A 614 -10.42 6.98 25.91
CA VAL A 614 -10.92 5.72 26.48
C VAL A 614 -11.45 4.87 25.34
N ASP A 615 -10.95 3.63 25.20
CA ASP A 615 -11.34 2.74 24.11
C ASP A 615 -12.75 2.13 24.30
N ALA A 616 -13.20 1.34 23.32
CA ALA A 616 -14.50 0.67 23.35
C ALA A 616 -14.67 -0.34 24.50
N MET A 617 -13.57 -0.73 25.16
CA MET A 617 -13.54 -1.61 26.32
C MET A 617 -13.43 -0.85 27.64
N GLY A 618 -13.29 0.49 27.63
CA GLY A 618 -13.17 1.29 28.85
C GLY A 618 -11.73 1.42 29.36
N ARG A 619 -10.74 1.05 28.53
CA ARG A 619 -9.32 1.12 28.84
C ARG A 619 -8.79 2.50 28.46
N ILE A 620 -7.93 3.08 29.30
CA ILE A 620 -7.21 4.30 28.95
C ILE A 620 -6.20 3.96 27.85
N SER A 621 -6.22 4.73 26.77
CA SER A 621 -5.34 4.58 25.62
C SER A 621 -4.62 5.88 25.26
N LEU A 622 -3.41 5.77 24.71
CA LEU A 622 -2.64 6.89 24.16
C LEU A 622 -2.16 6.53 22.75
N ALA A 623 -2.64 7.25 21.74
CA ALA A 623 -2.25 7.09 20.34
C ALA A 623 -1.25 8.16 19.90
N ASP A 624 -0.27 7.75 19.10
CA ASP A 624 0.63 8.65 18.38
C ASP A 624 0.00 9.03 17.03
N ASN A 625 -0.21 10.31 16.77
CA ASN A 625 -0.89 10.81 15.57
C ASN A 625 0.08 11.06 14.40
N VAL A 626 1.38 10.89 14.62
CA VAL A 626 2.40 11.12 13.59
C VAL A 626 2.87 9.76 13.04
N ALA A 627 3.10 9.67 11.72
CA ALA A 627 3.59 8.44 11.11
C ALA A 627 5.11 8.29 11.28
N GLY A 628 5.61 7.11 11.64
CA GLY A 628 7.04 6.78 11.77
C GLY A 628 7.47 6.25 13.16
N THR A 629 8.77 6.08 13.39
CA THR A 629 9.33 5.51 14.64
C THR A 629 8.78 6.25 15.87
N SER A 630 8.29 5.48 16.85
CA SER A 630 7.79 6.04 18.11
C SER A 630 8.32 5.27 19.30
N SER A 631 9.13 5.94 20.13
CA SER A 631 9.61 5.42 21.41
C SER A 631 8.59 5.62 22.54
N MET A 632 7.37 6.02 22.21
CA MET A 632 6.34 6.45 23.16
C MET A 632 6.01 5.37 24.19
N SER A 633 6.16 5.67 25.47
CA SER A 633 5.75 4.75 26.55
C SER A 633 4.95 5.50 27.60
N LEU A 634 3.99 4.84 28.25
CA LEU A 634 3.13 5.43 29.26
C LEU A 634 2.94 4.41 30.38
N THR A 635 3.13 4.89 31.60
CA THR A 635 2.85 4.19 32.84
C THR A 635 1.99 5.11 33.70
N LEU A 636 0.83 4.61 34.13
CA LEU A 636 -0.08 5.29 35.05
C LEU A 636 -0.13 4.52 36.37
N THR A 637 0.33 5.15 37.45
CA THR A 637 0.33 4.56 38.79
C THR A 637 -0.58 5.35 39.70
N ALA A 638 -1.68 4.74 40.14
CA ALA A 638 -2.52 5.31 41.18
C ALA A 638 -1.88 5.11 42.56
N ASN A 639 -1.67 6.20 43.30
CA ASN A 639 -0.95 6.19 44.57
C ASN A 639 -1.85 5.98 45.79
N ASN A 640 -3.17 6.18 45.65
CA ASN A 640 -4.21 5.86 46.63
C ASN A 640 -3.91 6.38 48.06
N GLU A 641 -3.36 7.59 48.20
CA GLU A 641 -2.90 8.14 49.47
C GLU A 641 -4.02 8.32 50.51
N GLY A 642 -5.27 8.44 50.07
CA GLY A 642 -6.47 8.47 50.89
C GLY A 642 -6.96 7.09 51.34
N GLY A 643 -6.26 6.00 51.00
CA GLY A 643 -6.67 4.62 51.31
C GLY A 643 -7.60 4.00 50.27
N GLY A 644 -7.58 4.51 49.04
CA GLY A 644 -8.30 3.95 47.90
C GLY A 644 -7.69 2.68 47.32
N ASN A 645 -8.28 2.16 46.24
CA ASN A 645 -7.80 0.96 45.53
C ASN A 645 -7.83 1.13 44.00
N LEU A 646 -7.75 2.37 43.50
CA LEU A 646 -7.68 2.64 42.06
C LEU A 646 -6.44 1.98 41.48
N THR A 647 -6.61 1.32 40.33
CA THR A 647 -5.52 0.75 39.55
C THR A 647 -5.87 0.86 38.08
N PHE A 648 -4.86 1.12 37.24
CA PHE A 648 -5.00 1.18 35.79
C PHE A 648 -4.43 -0.08 35.11
N GLY A 649 -3.94 -1.05 35.88
CA GLY A 649 -3.21 -2.22 35.36
C GLY A 649 -1.88 -1.85 34.71
N ASP A 650 -1.20 -2.85 34.14
CA ASP A 650 -0.04 -2.63 33.28
C ASP A 650 -0.54 -2.10 31.92
N LEU A 651 0.15 -1.12 31.32
CA LEU A 651 -0.14 -0.71 29.94
C LEU A 651 0.62 -1.62 28.98
N SER A 652 -0.10 -2.28 28.07
CA SER A 652 0.50 -2.98 26.93
C SER A 652 0.62 -2.03 25.75
N VAL A 653 1.64 -2.27 24.93
CA VAL A 653 1.83 -1.55 23.67
C VAL A 653 1.09 -2.34 22.60
N THR A 654 0.09 -1.72 21.97
CA THR A 654 -0.60 -2.25 20.80
C THR A 654 -0.13 -1.48 19.56
N THR A 655 0.30 -2.23 18.54
CA THR A 655 0.85 -1.69 17.29
C THR A 655 -0.27 -1.79 16.25
N GLN A 656 -0.85 -0.66 15.80
CA GLN A 656 -1.88 -0.67 14.75
C GLN A 656 -1.21 -0.63 13.38
N GLY A 657 -1.19 -1.76 12.66
CA GLY A 657 -0.63 -1.83 11.31
C GLY A 657 -1.52 -1.13 10.29
N ALA A 658 -1.06 -0.02 9.72
CA ALA A 658 -1.49 0.43 8.40
C ALA A 658 -0.49 -0.14 7.39
N ASP A 659 -1.00 -0.80 6.36
CA ASP A 659 -0.24 -1.55 5.36
C ASP A 659 0.97 -0.75 4.81
N ALA A 660 2.17 -1.25 5.09
CA ALA A 660 3.45 -0.67 4.66
C ALA A 660 3.93 -1.20 3.30
N ARG A 661 3.19 -2.07 2.60
CA ARG A 661 3.70 -2.75 1.41
C ARG A 661 3.15 -2.15 0.11
N SER A 662 4.03 -1.99 -0.89
CA SER A 662 3.63 -1.85 -2.29
C SER A 662 2.82 -3.06 -2.74
N SER A 663 2.16 -2.98 -3.89
CA SER A 663 1.47 -4.13 -4.47
C SER A 663 1.70 -4.19 -5.98
N GLU A 664 1.87 -5.39 -6.53
CA GLU A 664 1.62 -5.59 -7.96
C GLU A 664 0.13 -5.52 -8.20
N LEU A 665 -0.31 -4.45 -8.87
CA LEU A 665 -1.71 -4.27 -9.24
C LEU A 665 -2.08 -5.15 -10.43
N GLN A 666 -1.10 -5.44 -11.29
CA GLN A 666 -1.26 -6.23 -12.49
C GLN A 666 0.09 -6.82 -12.89
N ALA A 667 0.19 -8.14 -12.95
CA ALA A 667 1.37 -8.78 -13.53
C ALA A 667 1.40 -8.56 -15.04
N GLY A 668 2.60 -8.39 -15.59
CA GLY A 668 2.80 -8.48 -17.03
C GLY A 668 2.57 -9.91 -17.49
N THR A 669 1.82 -10.11 -18.58
CA THR A 669 1.61 -11.43 -19.17
C THR A 669 1.84 -11.39 -20.66
N ASP A 670 2.31 -12.51 -21.23
CA ASP A 670 2.38 -12.68 -22.67
C ASP A 670 1.01 -13.12 -23.21
N ALA A 671 0.72 -12.78 -24.48
CA ALA A 671 -0.42 -13.29 -25.18
C ALA A 671 -0.20 -14.77 -25.52
N GLU A 672 -1.16 -15.62 -25.17
CA GLU A 672 -1.18 -17.02 -25.56
C GLU A 672 -2.25 -17.23 -26.64
N VAL A 673 -1.81 -17.65 -27.83
CA VAL A 673 -2.69 -17.86 -28.98
C VAL A 673 -2.37 -19.21 -29.61
N ARG A 674 -3.41 -19.96 -29.98
CA ARG A 674 -3.28 -21.19 -30.75
C ARG A 674 -3.58 -20.93 -32.22
N ILE A 675 -2.58 -21.10 -33.08
CA ILE A 675 -2.69 -20.97 -34.54
C ILE A 675 -2.57 -22.36 -35.17
N ASN A 676 -3.62 -22.81 -35.87
CA ASN A 676 -3.70 -24.13 -36.50
C ASN A 676 -3.35 -25.31 -35.55
N GLY A 677 -3.66 -25.16 -34.26
CA GLY A 677 -3.37 -26.18 -33.23
C GLY A 677 -2.04 -25.97 -32.48
N ILE A 678 -1.17 -25.07 -32.94
CA ILE A 678 0.11 -24.75 -32.31
C ILE A 678 -0.06 -23.58 -31.36
N THR A 679 0.25 -23.78 -30.08
CA THR A 679 0.31 -22.70 -29.07
C THR A 679 1.55 -21.85 -29.29
N LEU A 680 1.37 -20.53 -29.31
CA LEU A 680 2.41 -19.52 -29.40
C LEU A 680 2.26 -18.55 -28.24
N SER A 681 3.38 -18.22 -27.58
CA SER A 681 3.47 -17.11 -26.62
C SER A 681 4.09 -15.90 -27.32
N ARG A 682 3.54 -14.71 -27.11
CA ARG A 682 4.07 -13.45 -27.67
C ARG A 682 3.98 -12.36 -26.62
N SER A 683 5.01 -11.53 -26.52
CA SER A 683 5.00 -10.37 -25.64
C SER A 683 3.96 -9.32 -26.03
N THR A 684 3.45 -9.33 -27.27
CA THR A 684 2.43 -8.36 -27.73
C THR A 684 1.14 -9.05 -28.16
N ASN A 685 0.05 -8.29 -28.22
CA ASN A 685 -1.22 -8.72 -28.80
C ASN A 685 -1.22 -8.70 -30.35
N THR A 686 -0.05 -8.60 -30.99
CA THR A 686 0.12 -8.63 -32.45
C THR A 686 1.00 -9.81 -32.87
N ILE A 687 0.59 -10.52 -33.92
CA ILE A 687 1.34 -11.66 -34.47
C ILE A 687 1.58 -11.40 -35.96
N THR A 688 2.86 -11.44 -36.34
CA THR A 688 3.31 -11.34 -37.73
C THR A 688 3.91 -12.68 -38.15
N ASP A 689 3.56 -13.13 -39.35
CA ASP A 689 4.15 -14.27 -40.06
C ASP A 689 5.39 -13.84 -40.84
#